data_AF-A0A962WKZ4-F1
#
_entry.id   AF-A0A962WKZ4-F1
#
_cell.length_a   1.000
_cell.length_b   1.000
_cell.length_c   1.000
_cell.angle_alpha   90.00
_cell.angle_beta   90.00
_cell.angle_gamma   90.00
#
_symmetry.space_group_name_H-M   'P 1'
#
loop_
_entity.id
_entity.type
_entity.pdbx_description
1 polymer ?
#
loop_
_entity_poly.entity_id
_entity_poly.type
_entity_poly.pdbx_seq_one_letter_code
_entity_poly.pdbx_strand_id
1 'polypeptide(L)'
;MKTQISRISFRARQRYSGVYQQQGRMIVDADLNEQTDITRTRLDAALEDVIGTGIPASGGLDIRSDGAGGIEIVPGRVYVDGIAAEVIAAEGASTVPYSQQEDFPDPPPVPAGELSPPASPPEGGAYTVYLDVWERPVLALEDPSLIDPGLHGADTCSRTRTMAQVKWCPAGQNPEDTTFNPRIGDALLSLAVRDATTVADPCDPCAEVVDLDTLTGNYLFRLEVHDLGRDAGGNYTLTLKWSSENGAEQYRVDNLPSDFSAGDWVYEFYDDRCEKHLGWHLAGAAGFPERGLLRTELDAAPGAAAYPYVRRWDGYCVLVRNGGVWVLATDAAGAGVGVDRGVPLSQTSEPISRLGEVNVGDDLLINLDRLRLTLSLRVDGFERRFVPGDYWLAAVREQHASGTVLLERARPHGIEHHYMLLADVDGNLVSRADSASCGRYAFPPLTNITAAGVCFDNTCPDLFGADTNNLQDALTHLCNELDAADVAYLEPECPANAPAPSLRALLESKLGPGWPDVDDDGLSTVKDVLDALLCHLDAARLPFDPAPLQARWQAIVDAGTLPTTAQQAIDTLARDLDADDIALDKSDTSLCAALQANEVVSVQDALNTLCRSSAGGCAHTVGEGGSFATLDQAFQALAGERFIALCLLAGEHLLSAPVDDLALSTLKLTGGGSNATRIRLRGDYVLRADELIMTDLTVIAAPNRSVVIEAQRASVHACRFERIGSAAGAAPMVMVRGAAGAELAWRENELLAIARP
;
A
#
# COMPACT_ATOMS: atom_id res chain seq x y z
N MET A 1 -24.86 -33.30 5.26
CA MET A 1 -25.56 -33.37 3.96
C MET A 1 -26.72 -34.37 4.00
N LYS A 2 -27.99 -33.95 4.09
CA LYS A 2 -29.18 -34.85 4.07
C LYS A 2 -29.81 -34.87 2.67
N THR A 3 -29.11 -35.47 1.71
CA THR A 3 -29.55 -35.61 0.31
C THR A 3 -29.38 -37.06 -0.14
N GLN A 4 -30.21 -37.51 -1.09
CA GLN A 4 -30.16 -38.89 -1.56
C GLN A 4 -29.01 -39.05 -2.58
N ILE A 5 -27.84 -39.44 -2.08
CA ILE A 5 -26.63 -39.67 -2.89
C ILE A 5 -26.07 -41.07 -2.66
N SER A 6 -25.47 -41.66 -3.69
CA SER A 6 -24.99 -43.05 -3.66
C SER A 6 -23.67 -43.24 -2.91
N ARG A 7 -22.77 -42.24 -2.97
CA ARG A 7 -21.50 -42.12 -2.22
C ARG A 7 -20.88 -40.73 -2.42
N ILE A 8 -19.99 -40.31 -1.53
CA ILE A 8 -19.05 -39.20 -1.79
C ILE A 8 -17.79 -39.78 -2.44
N SER A 9 -17.48 -39.37 -3.68
CA SER A 9 -16.25 -39.79 -4.38
C SER A 9 -15.13 -38.75 -4.36
N PHE A 10 -15.47 -37.47 -4.11
CA PHE A 10 -14.49 -36.39 -4.02
C PHE A 10 -13.41 -36.65 -2.97
N ARG A 11 -12.15 -36.53 -3.38
CA ARG A 11 -10.97 -36.71 -2.51
C ARG A 11 -9.97 -35.59 -2.74
N ALA A 12 -10.04 -34.54 -1.92
CA ALA A 12 -9.18 -33.35 -2.03
C ALA A 12 -7.69 -33.68 -2.22
N ARG A 13 -7.14 -34.65 -1.48
CA ARG A 13 -5.72 -35.06 -1.56
C ARG A 13 -5.29 -35.63 -2.92
N GLN A 14 -6.23 -36.16 -3.71
CA GLN A 14 -5.92 -36.68 -5.05
C GLN A 14 -5.74 -35.55 -6.08
N ARG A 15 -6.22 -34.34 -5.78
CA ARG A 15 -6.10 -33.15 -6.63
C ARG A 15 -6.64 -33.40 -8.05
N TYR A 16 -7.78 -34.10 -8.15
CA TYR A 16 -8.45 -34.31 -9.42
C TYR A 16 -8.91 -32.97 -10.01
N SER A 17 -8.83 -32.86 -11.33
CA SER A 17 -9.17 -31.64 -12.07
C SER A 17 -10.56 -31.63 -12.69
N GLY A 18 -11.23 -32.79 -12.69
CA GLY A 18 -12.58 -33.00 -13.19
C GLY A 18 -12.89 -34.50 -13.31
N VAL A 19 -14.13 -34.80 -13.71
CA VAL A 19 -14.69 -36.13 -13.93
C VAL A 19 -15.14 -36.24 -15.38
N TYR A 20 -14.81 -37.34 -16.06
CA TYR A 20 -15.11 -37.55 -17.46
C TYR A 20 -15.96 -38.80 -17.66
N GLN A 21 -17.21 -38.59 -18.12
CA GLN A 21 -18.14 -39.68 -18.42
C GLN A 21 -17.63 -40.54 -19.59
N GLN A 22 -17.69 -41.87 -19.44
CA GLN A 22 -17.28 -42.82 -20.47
C GLN A 22 -18.48 -43.39 -21.23
N GLN A 23 -18.33 -43.56 -22.54
CA GLN A 23 -19.40 -44.08 -23.40
C GLN A 23 -19.89 -45.46 -22.94
N GLY A 24 -21.22 -45.61 -22.85
CA GLY A 24 -21.86 -46.87 -22.48
C GLY A 24 -21.81 -47.19 -20.98
N ARG A 25 -21.30 -46.29 -20.14
CA ARG A 25 -21.36 -46.41 -18.68
C ARG A 25 -22.61 -45.72 -18.13
N MET A 26 -23.11 -46.25 -17.02
CA MET A 26 -24.21 -45.67 -16.27
C MET A 26 -23.77 -44.33 -15.67
N ILE A 27 -24.57 -43.29 -15.88
CA ILE A 27 -24.35 -41.99 -15.23
C ILE A 27 -24.84 -42.15 -13.79
N VAL A 28 -23.95 -41.88 -12.84
CA VAL A 28 -24.26 -41.89 -11.41
C VAL A 28 -24.14 -40.48 -10.84
N ASP A 29 -24.95 -40.19 -9.84
CA ASP A 29 -24.96 -38.92 -9.11
C ASP A 29 -23.57 -38.58 -8.55
N ALA A 30 -22.85 -39.58 -8.02
CA ALA A 30 -21.55 -39.40 -7.39
C ALA A 30 -20.52 -38.72 -8.33
N ASP A 31 -20.50 -39.09 -9.61
CA ASP A 31 -19.54 -38.56 -10.58
C ASP A 31 -19.86 -37.11 -10.96
N LEU A 32 -21.14 -36.75 -11.02
CA LEU A 32 -21.59 -35.37 -11.30
C LEU A 32 -21.36 -34.47 -10.09
N ASN A 33 -21.62 -34.98 -8.89
CA ASN A 33 -21.36 -34.28 -7.64
C ASN A 33 -19.86 -34.04 -7.45
N GLU A 34 -19.02 -35.05 -7.69
CA GLU A 34 -17.56 -34.89 -7.62
C GLU A 34 -17.03 -33.87 -8.64
N GLN A 35 -17.58 -33.80 -9.86
CA GLN A 35 -17.21 -32.73 -10.80
C GLN A 35 -17.55 -31.35 -10.23
N THR A 36 -18.71 -31.21 -9.58
CA THR A 36 -19.14 -29.95 -8.97
C THR A 36 -18.19 -29.57 -7.84
N ASP A 37 -17.91 -30.50 -6.92
CA ASP A 37 -16.99 -30.30 -5.81
C ASP A 37 -15.58 -29.92 -6.30
N ILE A 38 -15.05 -30.61 -7.31
CA ILE A 38 -13.74 -30.27 -7.89
C ILE A 38 -13.72 -28.85 -8.45
N THR A 39 -14.75 -28.47 -9.21
CA THR A 39 -14.82 -27.14 -9.86
C THR A 39 -14.87 -26.05 -8.79
N ARG A 40 -15.72 -26.29 -7.79
CA ARG A 40 -15.97 -25.39 -6.69
C ARG A 40 -14.74 -25.21 -5.80
N THR A 41 -14.11 -26.28 -5.31
CA THR A 41 -12.87 -26.19 -4.51
C THR A 41 -11.76 -25.43 -5.25
N ARG A 42 -11.67 -25.55 -6.58
CA ARG A 42 -10.67 -24.82 -7.36
C ARG A 42 -10.99 -23.33 -7.52
N LEU A 43 -12.28 -22.99 -7.63
CA LEU A 43 -12.72 -21.60 -7.65
C LEU A 43 -12.50 -20.97 -6.28
N ASP A 44 -12.92 -21.64 -5.21
CA ASP A 44 -12.76 -21.18 -3.82
C ASP A 44 -11.27 -20.97 -3.51
N ALA A 45 -10.39 -21.92 -3.85
CA ALA A 45 -8.95 -21.75 -3.68
C ALA A 45 -8.37 -20.59 -4.50
N ALA A 46 -8.86 -20.35 -5.73
CA ALA A 46 -8.41 -19.21 -6.53
C ALA A 46 -8.90 -17.88 -5.93
N LEU A 47 -10.09 -17.85 -5.34
CA LEU A 47 -10.61 -16.68 -4.63
C LEU A 47 -9.90 -16.48 -3.29
N GLU A 48 -9.50 -17.55 -2.61
CA GLU A 48 -8.67 -17.50 -1.41
C GLU A 48 -7.29 -16.90 -1.73
N ASP A 49 -6.64 -17.35 -2.81
CA ASP A 49 -5.34 -16.83 -3.27
C ASP A 49 -5.40 -15.34 -3.69
N VAL A 50 -6.56 -14.88 -4.19
CA VAL A 50 -6.75 -13.54 -4.76
C VAL A 50 -7.31 -12.54 -3.75
N ILE A 51 -8.28 -12.96 -2.93
CA ILE A 51 -9.05 -12.13 -2.02
C ILE A 51 -8.81 -12.58 -0.57
N GLY A 52 -8.85 -13.88 -0.32
CA GLY A 52 -8.85 -14.44 1.02
C GLY A 52 -10.13 -14.03 1.77
N THR A 53 -9.96 -13.30 2.87
CA THR A 53 -11.08 -12.73 3.63
C THR A 53 -11.16 -11.22 3.42
N GLY A 54 -12.29 -10.72 2.93
CA GLY A 54 -12.57 -9.29 2.87
C GLY A 54 -13.91 -8.88 2.27
N ILE A 55 -14.24 -7.60 2.40
CA ILE A 55 -15.54 -7.02 1.99
C ILE A 55 -15.30 -6.13 0.76
N PRO A 56 -16.06 -6.26 -0.35
CA PRO A 56 -15.91 -5.39 -1.51
C PRO A 56 -16.11 -3.91 -1.19
N ALA A 57 -15.26 -3.04 -1.74
CA ALA A 57 -15.34 -1.59 -1.53
C ALA A 57 -16.67 -0.95 -2.01
N SER A 58 -17.42 -1.63 -2.90
CA SER A 58 -18.74 -1.21 -3.36
C SER A 58 -19.70 -2.39 -3.31
N GLY A 59 -20.88 -2.19 -2.72
CA GLY A 59 -21.86 -3.26 -2.50
C GLY A 59 -21.43 -4.28 -1.43
N GLY A 60 -20.48 -3.91 -0.57
CA GLY A 60 -20.02 -4.72 0.55
C GLY A 60 -20.97 -4.70 1.75
N LEU A 61 -20.91 -5.75 2.56
CA LEU A 61 -21.58 -5.82 3.87
C LEU A 61 -21.02 -4.75 4.82
N ASP A 62 -21.88 -4.05 5.56
CA ASP A 62 -21.46 -3.07 6.58
C ASP A 62 -22.35 -3.19 7.83
N ILE A 63 -21.84 -2.81 9.00
CA ILE A 63 -22.53 -2.91 10.29
C ILE A 63 -22.62 -1.52 10.91
N ARG A 64 -23.84 -1.12 11.29
CA ARG A 64 -24.15 0.21 11.82
C ARG A 64 -24.93 0.12 13.13
N SER A 65 -24.90 1.20 13.91
CA SER A 65 -25.80 1.33 15.05
C SER A 65 -27.20 1.74 14.59
N ASP A 66 -28.23 1.16 15.20
CA ASP A 66 -29.64 1.51 14.99
C ASP A 66 -30.06 2.81 15.73
N GLY A 67 -29.14 3.46 16.45
CA GLY A 67 -29.40 4.66 17.25
C GLY A 67 -30.14 4.42 18.58
N ALA A 68 -30.56 3.19 18.87
CA ALA A 68 -31.24 2.75 20.09
C ALA A 68 -30.40 1.74 20.91
N GLY A 69 -29.14 1.52 20.53
CA GLY A 69 -28.22 0.59 21.21
C GLY A 69 -28.20 -0.82 20.61
N GLY A 70 -28.86 -1.03 19.46
CA GLY A 70 -28.81 -2.24 18.66
C GLY A 70 -28.01 -2.08 17.36
N ILE A 71 -28.09 -3.11 16.52
CA ILE A 71 -27.28 -3.28 15.31
C ILE A 71 -28.20 -3.31 14.07
N GLU A 72 -27.90 -2.45 13.09
CA GLU A 72 -28.41 -2.52 11.73
C GLU A 72 -27.33 -3.06 10.79
N ILE A 73 -27.72 -4.02 9.94
CA ILE A 73 -26.85 -4.62 8.94
C ILE A 73 -27.16 -3.95 7.60
N VAL A 74 -26.15 -3.40 6.94
CA VAL A 74 -26.26 -2.96 5.55
C VAL A 74 -26.03 -4.18 4.66
N PRO A 75 -27.04 -4.61 3.87
CA PRO A 75 -26.90 -5.78 3.02
C PRO A 75 -25.77 -5.60 2.00
N GLY A 76 -25.08 -6.69 1.69
CA GLY A 76 -23.95 -6.67 0.77
C GLY A 76 -23.16 -7.97 0.79
N ARG A 77 -22.08 -7.96 0.00
CA ARG A 77 -21.22 -9.13 -0.21
C ARG A 77 -20.01 -9.11 0.69
N VAL A 78 -19.46 -10.29 0.95
CA VAL A 78 -18.25 -10.51 1.73
C VAL A 78 -17.63 -11.82 1.29
N TYR A 79 -16.31 -11.89 1.31
CA TYR A 79 -15.56 -13.11 1.05
C TYR A 79 -14.90 -13.53 2.37
N VAL A 80 -15.08 -14.78 2.78
CA VAL A 80 -14.40 -15.35 3.96
C VAL A 80 -13.68 -16.61 3.52
N ASP A 81 -12.35 -16.62 3.64
CA ASP A 81 -11.47 -17.67 3.11
C ASP A 81 -11.76 -18.04 1.64
N GLY A 82 -12.04 -17.03 0.80
CA GLY A 82 -12.37 -17.20 -0.62
C GLY A 82 -13.84 -17.54 -0.90
N ILE A 83 -14.65 -17.86 0.11
CA ILE A 83 -16.07 -18.17 -0.05
C ILE A 83 -16.89 -16.88 -0.12
N ALA A 84 -17.61 -16.68 -1.22
CA ALA A 84 -18.51 -15.55 -1.38
C ALA A 84 -19.81 -15.75 -0.59
N ALA A 85 -20.08 -14.85 0.35
CA ALA A 85 -21.32 -14.78 1.11
C ALA A 85 -22.02 -13.43 0.87
N GLU A 86 -23.34 -13.42 1.02
CA GLU A 86 -24.15 -12.23 0.79
C GLU A 86 -25.24 -12.15 1.85
N VAL A 87 -25.38 -10.99 2.49
CA VAL A 87 -26.55 -10.68 3.31
C VAL A 87 -27.49 -9.85 2.47
N ILE A 88 -28.71 -10.33 2.28
CA ILE A 88 -29.74 -9.66 1.50
C ILE A 88 -30.77 -9.00 2.40
N ALA A 89 -31.33 -7.88 1.96
CA ALA A 89 -32.46 -7.23 2.62
C ALA A 89 -33.79 -7.64 1.98
N ALA A 90 -34.86 -7.56 2.77
CA ALA A 90 -36.22 -7.71 2.27
C ALA A 90 -36.51 -6.69 1.15
N GLU A 91 -37.42 -7.03 0.25
CA GLU A 91 -37.73 -6.20 -0.91
C GLU A 91 -38.11 -4.76 -0.50
N GLY A 92 -37.35 -3.78 -1.00
CA GLY A 92 -37.54 -2.36 -0.71
C GLY A 92 -36.84 -1.83 0.55
N ALA A 93 -36.17 -2.68 1.34
CA ALA A 93 -35.39 -2.27 2.51
C ALA A 93 -33.92 -1.98 2.14
N SER A 94 -33.33 -0.96 2.78
CA SER A 94 -31.92 -0.59 2.63
C SER A 94 -31.02 -1.13 3.73
N THR A 95 -31.59 -1.63 4.83
CA THR A 95 -30.91 -2.22 5.99
C THR A 95 -31.70 -3.41 6.50
N VAL A 96 -31.03 -4.30 7.23
CA VAL A 96 -31.59 -5.49 7.87
C VAL A 96 -31.34 -5.35 9.38
N PRO A 97 -32.40 -5.25 10.21
CA PRO A 97 -32.25 -5.34 11.65
C PRO A 97 -31.60 -6.67 12.04
N TYR A 98 -30.70 -6.68 13.03
CA TYR A 98 -30.03 -7.92 13.48
C TYR A 98 -31.02 -9.07 13.77
N SER A 99 -32.20 -8.76 14.31
CA SER A 99 -33.26 -9.73 14.64
C SER A 99 -34.05 -10.26 13.44
N GLN A 100 -33.87 -9.71 12.25
CA GLN A 100 -34.63 -10.02 11.04
C GLN A 100 -33.76 -10.58 9.91
N GLN A 101 -32.61 -11.15 10.25
CA GLN A 101 -31.76 -11.84 9.29
C GLN A 101 -32.47 -13.07 8.71
N GLU A 102 -32.56 -13.16 7.39
CA GLU A 102 -33.19 -14.31 6.71
C GLU A 102 -32.47 -15.61 7.02
N ASP A 103 -31.13 -15.57 7.01
CA ASP A 103 -30.27 -16.72 7.22
C ASP A 103 -30.05 -17.06 8.69
N PHE A 104 -30.37 -16.14 9.62
CA PHE A 104 -30.26 -16.34 11.07
C PHE A 104 -31.55 -15.97 11.80
N PRO A 105 -32.62 -16.78 11.65
CA PRO A 105 -33.92 -16.51 12.25
C PRO A 105 -33.88 -16.66 13.77
N ASP A 106 -34.72 -15.91 14.50
CA ASP A 106 -34.80 -15.95 15.97
C ASP A 106 -33.42 -15.85 16.69
N PRO A 107 -32.53 -14.90 16.31
CA PRO A 107 -31.19 -14.84 16.87
C PRO A 107 -31.23 -14.39 18.34
N PRO A 108 -30.24 -14.78 19.16
CA PRO A 108 -30.19 -14.38 20.56
C PRO A 108 -30.04 -12.86 20.66
N PRO A 109 -30.78 -12.20 21.57
CA PRO A 109 -30.76 -10.75 21.68
C PRO A 109 -29.35 -10.26 21.98
N VAL A 110 -28.96 -9.14 21.36
CA VAL A 110 -27.68 -8.47 21.68
C VAL A 110 -27.75 -7.89 23.10
N PRO A 111 -26.63 -7.85 23.85
CA PRO A 111 -26.57 -7.16 25.13
C PRO A 111 -26.97 -5.69 24.96
N ALA A 112 -27.97 -5.21 25.72
CA ALA A 112 -28.42 -3.83 25.62
C ALA A 112 -27.40 -2.86 26.22
N GLY A 113 -26.94 -1.89 25.44
CA GLY A 113 -26.20 -0.73 25.95
C GLY A 113 -27.16 0.40 26.29
N GLU A 114 -27.45 0.64 27.57
CA GLU A 114 -28.12 1.89 27.98
C GLU A 114 -27.13 3.05 27.90
N LEU A 115 -27.25 3.92 26.89
CA LEU A 115 -26.51 5.18 26.75
C LEU A 115 -27.07 6.32 27.65
N SER A 116 -27.45 6.03 28.89
CA SER A 116 -27.79 7.05 29.90
C SER A 116 -27.17 6.68 31.23
N PRO A 117 -26.59 7.62 32.00
CA PRO A 117 -25.81 7.29 33.19
C PRO A 117 -26.72 6.65 34.23
N PRO A 118 -26.53 5.36 34.54
CA PRO A 118 -27.29 4.71 35.59
C PRO A 118 -26.57 4.98 36.92
N ALA A 119 -27.33 5.28 37.97
CA ALA A 119 -26.79 5.54 39.33
C ALA A 119 -26.20 4.29 40.00
N SER A 120 -26.07 3.18 39.27
CA SER A 120 -25.44 1.90 39.61
C SER A 120 -25.24 1.14 38.30
N PRO A 121 -24.11 0.48 38.02
CA PRO A 121 -23.88 -0.13 36.71
C PRO A 121 -24.88 -1.28 36.44
N PRO A 122 -25.65 -1.26 35.34
CA PRO A 122 -26.13 -2.48 34.72
C PRO A 122 -24.94 -3.15 34.03
N GLU A 123 -24.87 -4.48 34.04
CA GLU A 123 -23.90 -5.27 33.25
C GLU A 123 -24.22 -5.15 31.74
N GLY A 124 -24.11 -3.94 31.17
CA GLY A 124 -24.09 -3.70 29.72
C GLY A 124 -22.71 -4.06 29.19
N GLY A 125 -22.48 -5.34 28.94
CA GLY A 125 -21.18 -5.87 28.58
C GLY A 125 -20.80 -5.54 27.13
N ALA A 126 -19.59 -5.06 26.92
CA ALA A 126 -18.99 -4.98 25.60
C ALA A 126 -19.09 -6.35 24.89
N TYR A 127 -19.33 -6.32 23.58
CA TYR A 127 -19.45 -7.52 22.76
C TYR A 127 -18.83 -7.31 21.39
N THR A 128 -18.52 -8.43 20.74
CA THR A 128 -17.90 -8.47 19.43
C THR A 128 -18.85 -9.10 18.43
N VAL A 129 -19.00 -8.47 17.27
CA VAL A 129 -19.86 -8.90 16.17
C VAL A 129 -19.01 -9.58 15.11
N TYR A 130 -19.44 -10.75 14.64
CA TYR A 130 -18.74 -11.52 13.61
C TYR A 130 -19.73 -12.14 12.63
N LEU A 131 -19.22 -12.46 11.45
CA LEU A 131 -19.91 -13.22 10.42
C LEU A 131 -19.52 -14.69 10.53
N ASP A 132 -20.51 -15.57 10.49
CA ASP A 132 -20.35 -17.00 10.29
C ASP A 132 -20.87 -17.37 8.88
N VAL A 133 -19.95 -17.83 8.04
CA VAL A 133 -20.21 -18.27 6.67
C VAL A 133 -20.01 -19.77 6.59
N TRP A 134 -21.02 -20.45 6.09
CA TRP A 134 -20.99 -21.90 5.93
C TRP A 134 -22.00 -22.30 4.86
N GLU A 135 -22.13 -23.58 4.57
CA GLU A 135 -23.04 -24.03 3.52
C GLU A 135 -23.91 -25.19 3.91
N ARG A 136 -25.11 -25.17 3.31
CA ARG A 136 -26.08 -26.23 3.51
C ARG A 136 -26.77 -26.66 2.24
N PRO A 137 -27.24 -27.91 2.20
CA PRO A 137 -28.15 -28.33 1.16
C PRO A 137 -29.52 -27.66 1.33
N VAL A 138 -30.14 -27.30 0.22
CA VAL A 138 -31.54 -26.90 0.10
C VAL A 138 -32.26 -28.01 -0.66
N LEU A 139 -33.32 -28.52 -0.05
CA LEU A 139 -34.08 -29.68 -0.52
C LEU A 139 -35.43 -29.23 -1.07
N ALA A 140 -36.06 -30.06 -1.91
CA ALA A 140 -37.37 -29.77 -2.49
C ALA A 140 -38.48 -29.56 -1.44
N LEU A 141 -38.28 -30.09 -0.23
CA LEU A 141 -39.19 -29.89 0.89
C LEU A 141 -39.18 -28.44 1.43
N GLU A 142 -38.01 -27.79 1.38
CA GLU A 142 -37.82 -26.39 1.76
C GLU A 142 -38.15 -25.45 0.58
N ASP A 143 -37.71 -25.82 -0.62
CA ASP A 143 -37.98 -25.08 -1.86
C ASP A 143 -38.76 -25.96 -2.85
N PRO A 144 -40.10 -25.89 -2.84
CA PRO A 144 -40.94 -26.67 -3.74
C PRO A 144 -40.70 -26.40 -5.23
N SER A 145 -40.01 -25.32 -5.59
CA SER A 145 -39.66 -25.04 -6.99
C SER A 145 -38.63 -26.01 -7.57
N LEU A 146 -37.94 -26.77 -6.71
CA LEU A 146 -36.99 -27.83 -7.10
C LEU A 146 -37.70 -29.11 -7.58
N ILE A 147 -39.01 -29.20 -7.40
CA ILE A 147 -39.87 -30.29 -7.89
C ILE A 147 -40.21 -30.04 -9.35
N ASP A 148 -40.09 -31.06 -10.22
CA ASP A 148 -40.49 -30.98 -11.62
C ASP A 148 -41.92 -31.50 -11.83
N PRO A 149 -42.90 -30.63 -12.17
CA PRO A 149 -44.27 -31.07 -12.45
C PRO A 149 -44.37 -32.06 -13.63
N GLY A 150 -43.43 -31.99 -14.58
CA GLY A 150 -43.33 -32.87 -15.74
C GLY A 150 -42.82 -34.28 -15.42
N LEU A 151 -42.20 -34.47 -14.26
CA LEU A 151 -41.77 -35.77 -13.73
C LEU A 151 -42.72 -36.29 -12.64
N HIS A 152 -44.00 -35.95 -12.73
CA HIS A 152 -45.03 -36.31 -11.76
C HIS A 152 -44.72 -35.85 -10.32
N GLY A 153 -44.00 -34.73 -10.18
CA GLY A 153 -43.67 -34.19 -8.88
C GLY A 153 -42.44 -34.84 -8.23
N ALA A 154 -41.57 -35.47 -9.01
CA ALA A 154 -40.26 -35.91 -8.53
C ALA A 154 -39.33 -34.71 -8.31
N ASP A 155 -38.55 -34.75 -7.24
CA ASP A 155 -37.38 -33.88 -7.11
C ASP A 155 -36.26 -34.38 -8.02
N THR A 156 -35.47 -33.45 -8.55
CA THR A 156 -34.41 -33.79 -9.51
C THR A 156 -33.04 -33.84 -8.84
N CYS A 157 -32.66 -32.76 -8.16
CA CYS A 157 -31.44 -32.63 -7.39
C CYS A 157 -31.62 -31.57 -6.30
N SER A 158 -30.96 -31.75 -5.15
CA SER A 158 -30.78 -30.69 -4.15
C SER A 158 -29.95 -29.52 -4.69
N ARG A 159 -29.98 -28.37 -4.00
CA ARG A 159 -29.04 -27.26 -4.21
C ARG A 159 -28.14 -27.09 -3.00
N THR A 160 -27.06 -26.35 -3.15
CA THR A 160 -26.26 -25.87 -2.02
C THR A 160 -26.50 -24.36 -1.90
N ARG A 161 -26.66 -23.87 -0.68
CA ARG A 161 -26.77 -22.45 -0.36
C ARG A 161 -25.68 -22.08 0.62
N THR A 162 -24.95 -21.01 0.31
CA THR A 162 -24.04 -20.34 1.22
C THR A 162 -24.85 -19.49 2.17
N MET A 163 -24.66 -19.73 3.46
CA MET A 163 -25.31 -19.06 4.58
C MET A 163 -24.42 -17.91 5.05
N ALA A 164 -25.02 -16.75 5.34
CA ALA A 164 -24.31 -15.62 5.93
C ALA A 164 -25.04 -15.17 7.20
N GLN A 165 -24.46 -15.44 8.37
CA GLN A 165 -25.08 -15.13 9.66
C GLN A 165 -24.23 -14.15 10.45
N VAL A 166 -24.76 -12.96 10.72
CA VAL A 166 -24.14 -12.01 11.65
C VAL A 166 -24.51 -12.42 13.07
N LYS A 167 -23.50 -12.75 13.86
CA LYS A 167 -23.58 -13.25 15.24
C LYS A 167 -22.78 -12.33 16.18
N TRP A 168 -22.92 -12.55 17.48
CA TRP A 168 -22.11 -11.87 18.48
C TRP A 168 -21.53 -12.83 19.51
N CYS A 169 -20.45 -12.41 20.17
CA CYS A 169 -19.84 -13.07 21.32
C CYS A 169 -19.43 -12.02 22.38
N PRO A 170 -19.26 -12.41 23.65
CA PRO A 170 -18.73 -11.50 24.67
C PRO A 170 -17.39 -10.88 24.26
N ALA A 171 -17.14 -9.62 24.65
CA ALA A 171 -15.89 -8.93 24.31
C ALA A 171 -14.65 -9.64 24.84
N GLY A 172 -13.55 -9.49 24.11
CA GLY A 172 -12.26 -10.13 24.42
C GLY A 172 -12.16 -11.58 23.95
N GLN A 173 -13.23 -12.16 23.40
CA GLN A 173 -13.18 -13.43 22.69
C GLN A 173 -12.88 -13.18 21.21
N ASN A 174 -11.95 -13.95 20.65
CA ASN A 174 -11.69 -13.91 19.22
C ASN A 174 -12.50 -15.01 18.51
N PRO A 175 -13.58 -14.66 17.77
CA PRO A 175 -14.40 -15.64 17.06
C PRO A 175 -13.66 -16.31 15.89
N GLU A 176 -12.54 -15.75 15.43
CA GLU A 176 -11.71 -16.34 14.37
C GLU A 176 -10.69 -17.36 14.92
N ASP A 177 -10.50 -17.42 16.24
CA ASP A 177 -9.62 -18.41 16.86
C ASP A 177 -10.27 -19.80 16.82
N THR A 178 -9.79 -20.63 15.90
CA THR A 178 -10.28 -22.00 15.69
C THR A 178 -10.12 -22.95 16.89
N THR A 179 -9.34 -22.57 17.91
CA THR A 179 -9.28 -23.33 19.17
C THR A 179 -10.51 -23.09 20.04
N PHE A 180 -11.03 -21.87 20.00
CA PHE A 180 -12.21 -21.42 20.75
C PHE A 180 -13.51 -21.60 19.97
N ASN A 181 -13.50 -21.27 18.68
CA ASN A 181 -14.62 -21.38 17.76
C ASN A 181 -14.25 -22.33 16.61
N PRO A 182 -14.37 -23.65 16.80
CA PRO A 182 -13.91 -24.64 15.83
C PRO A 182 -14.76 -24.61 14.56
N ARG A 183 -14.09 -24.54 13.40
CA ARG A 183 -14.72 -24.59 12.07
C ARG A 183 -15.43 -25.91 11.79
N ILE A 184 -14.85 -26.99 12.29
CA ILE A 184 -15.33 -28.39 12.16
C ILE A 184 -14.78 -29.19 13.35
N GLY A 185 -15.47 -30.25 13.77
CA GLY A 185 -14.98 -31.13 14.82
C GLY A 185 -13.74 -31.94 14.44
N ASP A 186 -13.07 -32.51 15.45
CA ASP A 186 -11.84 -33.28 15.29
C ASP A 186 -11.93 -34.73 15.80
N ALA A 187 -13.14 -35.18 16.13
CA ALA A 187 -13.44 -36.55 16.50
C ALA A 187 -13.15 -37.51 15.32
N LEU A 188 -12.62 -38.70 15.65
CA LEU A 188 -12.26 -39.71 14.65
C LEU A 188 -13.22 -40.88 14.76
N LEU A 189 -13.82 -41.26 13.62
CA LEU A 189 -14.74 -42.40 13.54
C LEU A 189 -14.07 -43.59 12.87
N SER A 190 -14.15 -44.75 13.52
CA SER A 190 -13.95 -46.05 12.89
C SER A 190 -15.28 -46.79 12.82
N LEU A 191 -15.51 -47.46 11.68
CA LEU A 191 -16.74 -48.19 11.42
C LEU A 191 -16.40 -49.52 10.76
N ALA A 192 -16.99 -50.60 11.25
CA ALA A 192 -16.85 -51.93 10.67
C ALA A 192 -18.20 -52.64 10.54
N VAL A 193 -18.31 -53.56 9.58
CA VAL A 193 -19.46 -54.48 9.52
C VAL A 193 -19.40 -55.38 10.76
N ARG A 194 -20.54 -55.51 11.46
CA ARG A 194 -20.62 -56.29 12.69
C ARG A 194 -20.20 -57.76 12.46
N ASP A 195 -19.57 -58.35 13.48
CA ASP A 195 -19.23 -59.77 13.48
C ASP A 195 -20.50 -60.64 13.47
N ALA A 196 -20.57 -61.61 12.55
CA ALA A 196 -21.68 -62.55 12.49
C ALA A 196 -21.65 -63.43 13.74
N THR A 197 -22.75 -63.45 14.47
CA THR A 197 -22.88 -64.32 15.65
C THR A 197 -23.18 -65.73 15.18
N THR A 198 -22.47 -66.71 15.73
CA THR A 198 -22.82 -68.12 15.56
C THR A 198 -24.00 -68.45 16.48
N VAL A 199 -25.04 -69.07 15.92
CA VAL A 199 -26.17 -69.61 16.67
C VAL A 199 -26.00 -71.13 16.71
N ALA A 200 -26.27 -71.75 17.86
CA ALA A 200 -26.29 -73.20 17.96
C ALA A 200 -27.38 -73.76 17.03
N ASP A 201 -27.05 -74.76 16.21
CA ASP A 201 -28.01 -75.38 15.31
C ASP A 201 -29.21 -75.90 16.12
N PRO A 202 -30.46 -75.51 15.79
CA PRO A 202 -31.66 -76.02 16.46
C PRO A 202 -31.77 -77.55 16.46
N CYS A 203 -31.11 -78.21 15.50
CA CYS A 203 -31.07 -79.66 15.32
C CYS A 203 -29.78 -80.31 15.84
N ASP A 204 -28.72 -79.55 16.11
CA ASP A 204 -27.47 -80.03 16.72
C ASP A 204 -26.84 -78.96 17.66
N PRO A 205 -27.09 -79.05 18.98
CA PRO A 205 -26.56 -78.09 19.94
C PRO A 205 -25.02 -78.11 20.11
N CYS A 206 -24.30 -78.98 19.39
CA CYS A 206 -22.84 -79.00 19.30
C CYS A 206 -22.30 -78.42 17.97
N ALA A 207 -23.17 -78.05 17.03
CA ALA A 207 -22.81 -77.40 15.78
C ALA A 207 -23.13 -75.89 15.85
N GLU A 208 -22.17 -75.07 15.44
CA GLU A 208 -22.34 -73.63 15.30
C GLU A 208 -22.69 -73.29 13.85
N VAL A 209 -23.82 -72.61 13.64
CA VAL A 209 -24.24 -72.11 12.32
C VAL A 209 -24.09 -70.60 12.33
N VAL A 210 -23.42 -70.06 11.33
CA VAL A 210 -23.39 -68.60 11.10
C VAL A 210 -24.79 -68.18 10.70
N ASP A 211 -25.37 -67.21 11.41
CA ASP A 211 -26.65 -66.63 11.04
C ASP A 211 -26.54 -65.95 9.67
N LEU A 212 -26.96 -66.68 8.62
CA LEU A 212 -26.89 -66.28 7.20
C LEU A 212 -27.94 -65.22 6.84
N ASP A 213 -28.83 -64.84 7.76
CA ASP A 213 -30.03 -64.04 7.47
C ASP A 213 -29.78 -62.51 7.45
N THR A 214 -28.51 -62.10 7.43
CA THR A 214 -28.14 -60.69 7.38
C THR A 214 -27.35 -60.34 6.12
N LEU A 215 -27.97 -60.58 4.95
CA LEU A 215 -27.54 -59.91 3.70
C LEU A 215 -27.38 -58.41 4.00
N THR A 216 -26.13 -57.95 3.91
CA THR A 216 -25.77 -56.55 4.15
C THR A 216 -26.30 -55.76 2.97
N GLY A 217 -27.23 -54.82 3.16
CA GLY A 217 -27.82 -54.08 2.04
C GLY A 217 -26.80 -53.17 1.33
N ASN A 218 -27.25 -52.58 0.21
CA ASN A 218 -26.53 -51.50 -0.45
C ASN A 218 -27.10 -50.16 0.02
N TYR A 219 -26.36 -49.42 0.84
CA TYR A 219 -26.83 -48.15 1.40
C TYR A 219 -25.68 -47.21 1.80
N LEU A 220 -26.01 -46.00 2.25
CA LEU A 220 -25.07 -44.99 2.71
C LEU A 220 -25.34 -44.68 4.17
N PHE A 221 -24.53 -45.28 5.05
CA PHE A 221 -24.64 -45.05 6.49
C PHE A 221 -24.12 -43.66 6.85
N ARG A 222 -24.84 -42.98 7.74
CA ARG A 222 -24.48 -41.69 8.32
C ARG A 222 -24.49 -41.74 9.84
N LEU A 223 -23.44 -41.19 10.45
CA LEU A 223 -23.43 -40.73 11.84
C LEU A 223 -23.43 -39.20 11.84
N GLU A 224 -24.26 -38.54 12.63
CA GLU A 224 -24.36 -37.08 12.75
C GLU A 224 -24.32 -36.64 14.22
N VAL A 225 -23.56 -35.57 14.50
CA VAL A 225 -23.67 -34.79 15.73
C VAL A 225 -24.94 -33.95 15.63
N HIS A 226 -25.96 -34.35 16.38
CA HIS A 226 -27.25 -33.67 16.36
C HIS A 226 -27.20 -32.37 17.17
N ASP A 227 -26.66 -32.44 18.39
CA ASP A 227 -26.56 -31.29 19.28
C ASP A 227 -25.42 -31.41 20.28
N LEU A 228 -24.91 -30.27 20.73
CA LEU A 228 -23.93 -30.13 21.79
C LEU A 228 -24.39 -28.99 22.71
N GLY A 229 -24.92 -29.34 23.87
CA GLY A 229 -25.58 -28.41 24.77
C GLY A 229 -25.21 -28.63 26.23
N ARG A 230 -26.08 -28.14 27.12
CA ARG A 230 -26.03 -28.44 28.55
C ARG A 230 -27.37 -28.94 29.04
N ASP A 231 -27.35 -29.91 29.97
CA ASP A 231 -28.56 -30.36 30.67
C ASP A 231 -29.04 -29.33 31.71
N ALA A 232 -30.18 -29.61 32.35
CA ALA A 232 -30.72 -28.78 33.42
C ALA A 232 -29.80 -28.66 34.65
N GLY A 233 -28.85 -29.58 34.80
CA GLY A 233 -27.82 -29.56 35.84
C GLY A 233 -26.55 -28.78 35.44
N GLY A 234 -26.49 -28.24 34.21
CA GLY A 234 -25.33 -27.51 33.68
C GLY A 234 -24.21 -28.41 33.15
N ASN A 235 -24.39 -29.73 33.08
CA ASN A 235 -23.43 -30.66 32.51
C ASN A 235 -23.50 -30.62 30.99
N TYR A 236 -22.37 -30.77 30.31
CA TYR A 236 -22.35 -30.87 28.85
C TYR A 236 -23.07 -32.14 28.37
N THR A 237 -23.89 -32.00 27.33
CA THR A 237 -24.59 -33.10 26.67
C THR A 237 -24.23 -33.15 25.20
N LEU A 238 -23.91 -34.35 24.70
CA LEU A 238 -23.64 -34.61 23.28
C LEU A 238 -24.71 -35.57 22.76
N THR A 239 -25.48 -35.13 21.78
CA THR A 239 -26.49 -35.97 21.13
C THR A 239 -25.99 -36.41 19.76
N LEU A 240 -25.97 -37.72 19.53
CA LEU A 240 -25.59 -38.33 18.27
C LEU A 240 -26.78 -39.07 17.68
N LYS A 241 -26.90 -39.09 16.36
CA LYS A 241 -27.92 -39.85 15.63
C LYS A 241 -27.32 -40.50 14.39
N TRP A 242 -27.91 -41.59 13.94
CA TRP A 242 -27.43 -42.32 12.77
C TRP A 242 -28.56 -42.89 11.92
N SER A 243 -28.25 -43.08 10.64
CA SER A 243 -29.21 -43.56 9.63
C SER A 243 -28.49 -44.34 8.54
N SER A 244 -29.03 -45.50 8.20
CA SER A 244 -28.66 -46.30 7.04
C SER A 244 -29.10 -45.65 5.72
N GLU A 245 -30.01 -44.69 5.77
CA GLU A 245 -30.60 -43.99 4.62
C GLU A 245 -30.05 -42.56 4.47
N ASN A 246 -28.88 -42.25 5.05
CA ASN A 246 -28.29 -40.90 5.07
C ASN A 246 -29.21 -39.80 5.69
N GLY A 247 -30.27 -40.20 6.40
CA GLY A 247 -31.35 -39.29 6.84
C GLY A 247 -32.09 -38.65 5.67
N ALA A 248 -32.15 -39.31 4.51
CA ALA A 248 -32.78 -38.80 3.29
C ALA A 248 -34.30 -38.97 3.27
N GLU A 249 -34.85 -39.94 3.98
CA GLU A 249 -36.30 -40.18 4.07
C GLU A 249 -36.97 -39.16 4.99
N GLN A 250 -37.57 -38.16 4.38
CA GLN A 250 -38.18 -37.01 5.04
C GLN A 250 -39.42 -36.50 4.30
N TYR A 251 -40.40 -36.03 5.06
CA TYR A 251 -41.70 -35.62 4.53
C TYR A 251 -42.27 -34.47 5.35
N ARG A 252 -43.33 -33.85 4.83
CA ARG A 252 -44.17 -32.98 5.67
C ARG A 252 -44.97 -33.83 6.64
N VAL A 253 -45.11 -33.38 7.88
CA VAL A 253 -45.87 -34.09 8.93
C VAL A 253 -47.33 -34.30 8.53
N ASP A 254 -47.90 -33.40 7.72
CA ASP A 254 -49.27 -33.47 7.20
C ASP A 254 -49.45 -34.36 5.96
N ASN A 255 -48.38 -34.90 5.39
CA ASN A 255 -48.40 -35.72 4.18
C ASN A 255 -47.36 -36.85 4.24
N LEU A 256 -47.64 -37.85 5.07
CA LEU A 256 -46.76 -39.01 5.26
C LEU A 256 -47.23 -40.20 4.42
N PRO A 257 -46.32 -40.87 3.68
CA PRO A 257 -46.58 -42.18 3.10
C PRO A 257 -46.97 -43.22 4.15
N SER A 258 -47.83 -44.18 3.78
CA SER A 258 -48.33 -45.21 4.72
C SER A 258 -47.24 -46.15 5.25
N ASP A 259 -46.14 -46.28 4.53
CA ASP A 259 -44.98 -47.12 4.86
C ASP A 259 -43.85 -46.33 5.54
N PHE A 260 -43.98 -45.00 5.69
CA PHE A 260 -42.96 -44.18 6.36
C PHE A 260 -42.71 -44.65 7.80
N SER A 261 -43.79 -45.03 8.49
CA SER A 261 -43.74 -45.58 9.86
C SER A 261 -43.56 -47.10 9.94
N ALA A 262 -43.36 -47.78 8.81
CA ALA A 262 -43.14 -49.21 8.79
C ALA A 262 -41.74 -49.55 9.33
N GLY A 263 -41.68 -49.97 10.59
CA GLY A 263 -40.46 -50.41 11.27
C GLY A 263 -40.11 -49.58 12.50
N ASP A 264 -39.06 -50.00 13.19
CA ASP A 264 -38.59 -49.35 14.40
C ASP A 264 -37.63 -48.20 14.04
N TRP A 265 -38.20 -47.00 13.91
CA TRP A 265 -37.50 -45.77 13.53
C TRP A 265 -37.51 -44.74 14.64
N VAL A 266 -36.52 -43.85 14.61
CA VAL A 266 -36.49 -42.61 15.39
C VAL A 266 -36.85 -41.47 14.45
N TYR A 267 -37.76 -40.61 14.87
CA TYR A 267 -38.26 -39.47 14.11
C TYR A 267 -37.66 -38.17 14.64
N GLU A 268 -37.00 -37.42 13.76
CA GLU A 268 -36.59 -36.04 14.01
C GLU A 268 -37.65 -35.11 13.42
N PHE A 269 -38.34 -34.36 14.27
CA PHE A 269 -39.23 -33.28 13.87
C PHE A 269 -38.42 -31.99 13.79
N TYR A 270 -38.46 -31.29 12.66
CA TYR A 270 -37.61 -30.13 12.43
C TYR A 270 -38.30 -29.10 11.52
N ASP A 271 -37.69 -27.92 11.44
CA ASP A 271 -38.08 -26.81 10.58
C ASP A 271 -36.84 -26.14 9.98
N ASP A 272 -37.05 -25.06 9.24
CA ASP A 272 -35.96 -24.32 8.59
C ASP A 272 -34.99 -23.68 9.62
N ARG A 273 -35.47 -23.33 10.81
CA ARG A 273 -34.66 -22.72 11.88
C ARG A 273 -33.65 -23.72 12.41
N CYS A 274 -34.08 -24.97 12.64
CA CYS A 274 -33.21 -26.07 13.05
C CYS A 274 -32.04 -26.28 12.08
N GLU A 275 -32.32 -26.25 10.77
CA GLU A 275 -31.28 -26.41 9.73
C GLU A 275 -30.36 -25.18 9.64
N LYS A 276 -30.87 -23.97 9.89
CA LYS A 276 -30.07 -22.73 9.89
C LYS A 276 -29.25 -22.54 11.17
N HIS A 277 -29.57 -23.23 12.27
CA HIS A 277 -28.85 -23.09 13.54
C HIS A 277 -27.71 -24.09 13.75
N LEU A 278 -27.29 -24.83 12.71
CA LEU A 278 -26.12 -25.72 12.80
C LEU A 278 -24.84 -24.93 13.10
N GLY A 279 -23.84 -25.61 13.65
CA GLY A 279 -22.60 -25.00 14.12
C GLY A 279 -22.54 -24.71 15.62
N TRP A 280 -21.39 -24.18 16.03
CA TRP A 280 -21.13 -23.73 17.40
C TRP A 280 -21.54 -22.26 17.54
N HIS A 281 -22.36 -21.95 18.55
CA HIS A 281 -22.84 -20.58 18.79
C HIS A 281 -22.26 -20.05 20.09
N LEU A 282 -21.57 -18.90 19.99
CA LEU A 282 -20.88 -18.28 21.12
C LEU A 282 -21.81 -17.48 22.05
N ALA A 283 -22.96 -17.04 21.54
CA ALA A 283 -24.00 -16.40 22.33
C ALA A 283 -24.92 -17.46 22.95
N GLY A 284 -25.06 -17.42 24.27
CA GLY A 284 -25.97 -18.31 25.01
C GLY A 284 -27.29 -17.62 25.35
N ALA A 285 -28.41 -18.22 24.94
CA ALA A 285 -29.75 -17.83 25.38
C ALA A 285 -30.60 -19.08 25.65
N ALA A 286 -31.60 -18.98 26.53
CA ALA A 286 -32.46 -20.12 26.85
C ALA A 286 -33.25 -20.56 25.62
N GLY A 287 -33.21 -21.87 25.29
CA GLY A 287 -33.88 -22.42 24.12
C GLY A 287 -33.18 -22.12 22.78
N PHE A 288 -31.98 -21.53 22.83
CA PHE A 288 -31.13 -21.29 21.67
C PHE A 288 -29.81 -22.06 21.83
N PRO A 289 -29.25 -22.65 20.76
CA PRO A 289 -29.80 -22.72 19.40
C PRO A 289 -30.94 -23.74 19.29
N GLU A 290 -31.87 -23.53 18.34
CA GLU A 290 -32.96 -24.47 18.10
C GLU A 290 -32.47 -25.72 17.36
N ARG A 291 -32.95 -26.89 17.78
CA ARG A 291 -32.57 -28.21 17.26
C ARG A 291 -33.83 -29.03 17.01
N GLY A 292 -33.77 -29.94 16.04
CA GLY A 292 -34.86 -30.86 15.77
C GLY A 292 -35.17 -31.75 16.97
N LEU A 293 -36.45 -32.08 17.16
CA LEU A 293 -36.89 -32.91 18.26
C LEU A 293 -36.84 -34.39 17.89
N LEU A 294 -36.04 -35.18 18.60
CA LEU A 294 -35.96 -36.64 18.43
C LEU A 294 -37.02 -37.36 19.26
N ARG A 295 -37.77 -38.28 18.64
CA ARG A 295 -38.76 -39.15 19.28
C ARG A 295 -38.73 -40.56 18.71
N THR A 296 -39.08 -41.55 19.52
CA THR A 296 -39.23 -42.96 19.08
C THR A 296 -40.63 -43.30 18.57
N GLU A 297 -41.58 -42.40 18.75
CA GLU A 297 -42.98 -42.58 18.34
C GLU A 297 -43.43 -41.42 17.45
N LEU A 298 -44.08 -41.76 16.33
CA LEU A 298 -44.62 -40.79 15.38
C LEU A 298 -45.91 -40.13 15.87
N ASP A 299 -46.78 -40.88 16.56
CA ASP A 299 -48.10 -40.42 17.02
C ASP A 299 -48.01 -39.35 18.14
N ALA A 300 -46.85 -39.23 18.76
CA ALA A 300 -46.53 -38.20 19.73
C ALA A 300 -45.94 -36.94 19.06
N ALA A 301 -46.18 -36.72 17.77
CA ALA A 301 -45.65 -35.58 17.02
C ALA A 301 -46.03 -34.24 17.67
N PRO A 302 -45.09 -33.29 17.82
CA PRO A 302 -45.49 -31.90 17.97
C PRO A 302 -46.35 -31.52 16.75
N GLY A 303 -47.45 -30.79 16.96
CA GLY A 303 -48.35 -30.43 15.85
C GLY A 303 -47.59 -29.73 14.72
N ALA A 304 -48.03 -29.90 13.47
CA ALA A 304 -47.35 -29.37 12.26
C ALA A 304 -47.08 -27.85 12.28
N ALA A 305 -47.75 -27.11 13.17
CA ALA A 305 -47.51 -25.69 13.42
C ALA A 305 -46.18 -25.39 14.16
N ALA A 306 -45.63 -26.36 14.90
CA ALA A 306 -44.36 -26.22 15.61
C ALA A 306 -43.18 -26.77 14.79
N TYR A 307 -43.36 -27.95 14.19
CA TYR A 307 -42.37 -28.56 13.29
C TYR A 307 -43.09 -29.13 12.06
N PRO A 308 -42.98 -28.50 10.87
CA PRO A 308 -43.71 -28.91 9.68
C PRO A 308 -43.11 -30.15 9.00
N TYR A 309 -41.85 -30.49 9.31
CA TYR A 309 -41.12 -31.57 8.65
C TYR A 309 -40.73 -32.66 9.65
N VAL A 310 -40.68 -33.89 9.15
CA VAL A 310 -40.19 -35.06 9.89
C VAL A 310 -39.27 -35.87 9.01
N ARG A 311 -38.22 -36.42 9.61
CA ARG A 311 -37.33 -37.38 8.97
C ARG A 311 -37.01 -38.55 9.88
N ARG A 312 -36.72 -39.70 9.30
CA ARG A 312 -36.45 -40.93 10.06
C ARG A 312 -34.96 -41.26 10.17
N TRP A 313 -34.61 -41.91 11.27
CA TRP A 313 -33.27 -42.30 11.68
C TRP A 313 -33.31 -43.73 12.23
N ASP A 314 -32.21 -44.47 12.08
CA ASP A 314 -32.10 -45.83 12.65
C ASP A 314 -32.06 -45.76 14.18
N GLY A 315 -31.38 -44.73 14.72
CA GLY A 315 -31.13 -44.62 16.15
C GLY A 315 -30.49 -43.30 16.57
N TYR A 316 -30.43 -43.09 17.89
CA TYR A 316 -29.75 -41.96 18.52
C TYR A 316 -29.25 -42.34 19.92
N CYS A 317 -28.32 -41.55 20.45
CA CYS A 317 -27.92 -41.62 21.86
C CYS A 317 -27.61 -40.23 22.40
N VAL A 318 -27.80 -40.07 23.71
CA VAL A 318 -27.37 -38.87 24.44
C VAL A 318 -26.26 -39.26 25.40
N LEU A 319 -25.11 -38.60 25.29
CA LEU A 319 -24.05 -38.68 26.28
C LEU A 319 -24.12 -37.46 27.19
N VAL A 320 -23.89 -37.66 28.48
CA VAL A 320 -23.75 -36.59 29.46
C VAL A 320 -22.37 -36.62 30.05
N ARG A 321 -21.79 -35.45 30.28
CA ARG A 321 -20.47 -35.32 30.86
C ARG A 321 -20.58 -35.21 32.38
N ASN A 322 -20.20 -36.27 33.09
CA ASN A 322 -20.23 -36.33 34.54
C ASN A 322 -18.80 -36.46 35.10
N GLY A 323 -18.37 -35.52 35.95
CA GLY A 323 -17.04 -35.58 36.57
C GLY A 323 -15.86 -35.53 35.58
N GLY A 324 -16.04 -34.90 34.42
CA GLY A 324 -15.01 -34.80 33.38
C GLY A 324 -14.93 -35.99 32.41
N VAL A 325 -15.81 -36.99 32.55
CA VAL A 325 -15.88 -38.16 31.66
C VAL A 325 -17.26 -38.22 31.01
N TRP A 326 -17.32 -38.69 29.77
CA TRP A 326 -18.58 -38.97 29.09
C TRP A 326 -19.18 -40.29 29.56
N VAL A 327 -20.48 -40.29 29.81
CA VAL A 327 -21.26 -41.51 30.09
C VAL A 327 -22.55 -41.48 29.28
N LEU A 328 -23.16 -42.64 29.05
CA LEU A 328 -24.49 -42.70 28.45
C LEU A 328 -25.46 -42.04 29.42
N ALA A 329 -26.21 -41.03 28.95
CA ALA A 329 -27.23 -40.40 29.77
C ALA A 329 -28.30 -41.45 30.14
N THR A 330 -28.91 -41.32 31.31
CA THR A 330 -29.97 -42.22 31.76
C THR A 330 -31.26 -41.46 32.02
N ASP A 331 -32.39 -42.08 31.72
CA ASP A 331 -33.71 -41.54 32.05
C ASP A 331 -34.01 -41.65 33.56
N ALA A 332 -35.20 -41.21 33.97
CA ALA A 332 -35.63 -41.26 35.37
C ALA A 332 -35.76 -42.69 35.93
N ALA A 333 -35.88 -43.71 35.07
CA ALA A 333 -35.91 -45.11 35.44
C ALA A 333 -34.51 -45.75 35.48
N GLY A 334 -33.47 -45.00 35.10
CA GLY A 334 -32.09 -45.47 35.03
C GLY A 334 -31.75 -46.23 33.74
N ALA A 335 -32.64 -46.23 32.74
CA ALA A 335 -32.36 -46.80 31.43
C ALA A 335 -31.55 -45.83 30.56
N GLY A 336 -30.69 -46.34 29.69
CA GLY A 336 -29.89 -45.50 28.79
C GLY A 336 -30.78 -44.69 27.84
N VAL A 337 -30.47 -43.41 27.67
CA VAL A 337 -31.15 -42.50 26.73
C VAL A 337 -30.55 -42.73 25.34
N GLY A 338 -31.16 -43.65 24.62
CA GLY A 338 -30.84 -43.96 23.24
C GLY A 338 -31.45 -45.27 22.78
N VAL A 339 -31.55 -45.42 21.47
CA VAL A 339 -32.15 -46.59 20.83
C VAL A 339 -31.47 -46.82 19.49
N ASP A 340 -31.36 -48.09 19.07
CA ASP A 340 -31.00 -48.49 17.71
C ASP A 340 -32.04 -49.49 17.21
N ARG A 341 -32.78 -49.13 16.15
CA ARG A 341 -33.80 -49.99 15.52
C ARG A 341 -34.76 -50.63 16.54
N GLY A 342 -35.27 -49.80 17.46
CA GLY A 342 -36.19 -50.21 18.53
C GLY A 342 -35.54 -50.87 19.74
N VAL A 343 -34.24 -51.20 19.70
CA VAL A 343 -33.50 -51.79 20.81
C VAL A 343 -32.89 -50.68 21.69
N PRO A 344 -33.28 -50.57 22.98
CA PRO A 344 -32.71 -49.57 23.88
C PRO A 344 -31.22 -49.76 24.08
N LEU A 345 -30.48 -48.65 24.15
CA LEU A 345 -29.05 -48.70 24.42
C LEU A 345 -28.77 -48.92 25.90
N SER A 346 -27.84 -49.83 26.17
CA SER A 346 -27.45 -50.20 27.54
C SER A 346 -25.94 -50.15 27.71
N GLN A 347 -25.50 -49.46 28.76
CA GLN A 347 -24.07 -49.31 29.06
C GLN A 347 -23.51 -50.60 29.67
N THR A 348 -22.41 -51.12 29.12
CA THR A 348 -21.71 -52.33 29.57
C THR A 348 -20.19 -52.15 29.49
N SER A 349 -19.42 -53.09 30.04
CA SER A 349 -17.96 -53.16 29.87
C SER A 349 -17.59 -53.93 28.62
N GLU A 350 -16.43 -53.63 28.01
CA GLU A 350 -15.94 -54.42 26.89
C GLU A 350 -15.71 -55.91 27.26
N PRO A 351 -15.86 -56.85 26.28
CA PRO A 351 -16.26 -56.60 24.89
C PRO A 351 -17.78 -56.37 24.75
N ILE A 352 -18.16 -55.42 23.90
CA ILE A 352 -19.57 -55.28 23.46
C ILE A 352 -19.84 -56.26 22.32
N SER A 353 -20.91 -57.05 22.42
CA SER A 353 -21.20 -58.15 21.48
C SER A 353 -22.69 -58.27 21.13
N ARG A 354 -23.60 -57.80 22.00
CA ARG A 354 -25.04 -57.82 21.75
C ARG A 354 -25.49 -56.50 21.13
N LEU A 355 -26.58 -56.56 20.38
CA LEU A 355 -27.21 -55.37 19.79
C LEU A 355 -27.60 -54.39 20.92
N GLY A 356 -27.25 -53.12 20.74
CA GLY A 356 -27.57 -52.04 21.68
C GLY A 356 -26.62 -51.94 22.88
N GLU A 357 -25.59 -52.77 22.97
CA GLU A 357 -24.53 -52.61 23.98
C GLU A 357 -23.63 -51.42 23.64
N VAL A 358 -23.40 -50.57 24.64
CA VAL A 358 -22.57 -49.37 24.55
C VAL A 358 -21.47 -49.44 25.60
N ASN A 359 -20.24 -49.10 25.22
CA ASN A 359 -19.17 -48.81 26.17
C ASN A 359 -18.69 -47.38 25.95
N VAL A 360 -18.60 -46.60 27.03
CA VAL A 360 -18.15 -45.20 26.97
C VAL A 360 -16.88 -45.06 27.81
N GLY A 361 -15.79 -44.68 27.16
CA GLY A 361 -14.49 -44.37 27.77
C GLY A 361 -13.85 -43.19 27.05
N ASP A 362 -12.56 -43.31 26.69
CA ASP A 362 -11.92 -42.34 25.78
C ASP A 362 -12.47 -42.46 24.34
N ASP A 363 -12.99 -43.64 23.99
CA ASP A 363 -13.79 -43.87 22.80
C ASP A 363 -15.24 -44.24 23.21
N LEU A 364 -16.19 -43.84 22.37
CA LEU A 364 -17.57 -44.34 22.39
C LEU A 364 -17.65 -45.55 21.46
N LEU A 365 -17.99 -46.71 22.02
CA LEU A 365 -18.24 -47.91 21.25
C LEU A 365 -19.72 -48.27 21.31
N ILE A 366 -20.31 -48.51 20.14
CA ILE A 366 -21.71 -48.95 20.01
C ILE A 366 -21.77 -50.14 19.05
N ASN A 367 -22.46 -51.20 19.46
CA ASN A 367 -22.78 -52.34 18.61
C ASN A 367 -24.20 -52.19 18.06
N LEU A 368 -24.31 -51.68 16.84
CA LEU A 368 -25.55 -51.41 16.12
C LEU A 368 -26.05 -52.67 15.39
N ASP A 369 -27.23 -52.61 14.77
CA ASP A 369 -27.86 -53.75 14.09
C ASP A 369 -26.89 -54.45 13.13
N ARG A 370 -26.26 -53.67 12.23
CA ARG A 370 -25.35 -54.19 11.19
C ARG A 370 -23.90 -53.73 11.32
N LEU A 371 -23.63 -52.77 12.21
CA LEU A 371 -22.35 -52.05 12.23
C LEU A 371 -21.80 -51.96 13.66
N ARG A 372 -20.48 -51.99 13.78
CA ARG A 372 -19.78 -51.62 15.00
C ARG A 372 -19.17 -50.24 14.81
N LEU A 373 -19.54 -49.33 15.70
CA LEU A 373 -19.11 -47.94 15.70
C LEU A 373 -18.09 -47.70 16.82
N THR A 374 -17.02 -46.98 16.50
CA THR A 374 -16.05 -46.47 17.48
C THR A 374 -15.75 -45.01 17.19
N LEU A 375 -16.20 -44.12 18.05
CA LEU A 375 -16.01 -42.67 17.92
C LEU A 375 -15.08 -42.17 19.02
N SER A 376 -13.97 -41.55 18.64
CA SER A 376 -13.04 -40.97 19.61
C SER A 376 -13.66 -39.77 20.32
N LEU A 377 -13.77 -39.84 21.65
CA LEU A 377 -14.23 -38.75 22.51
C LEU A 377 -13.03 -38.00 23.12
N ARG A 378 -11.92 -38.71 23.36
CA ARG A 378 -10.68 -38.17 23.96
C ARG A 378 -9.44 -38.75 23.27
N VAL A 379 -8.33 -38.02 23.34
CA VAL A 379 -7.01 -38.48 22.90
C VAL A 379 -5.94 -37.87 23.81
N ASP A 380 -5.03 -38.71 24.31
CA ASP A 380 -3.93 -38.29 25.20
C ASP A 380 -4.37 -37.42 26.40
N GLY A 381 -5.58 -37.68 26.92
CA GLY A 381 -6.19 -36.94 28.03
C GLY A 381 -6.97 -35.67 27.63
N PHE A 382 -6.85 -35.20 26.39
CA PHE A 382 -7.57 -34.05 25.84
C PHE A 382 -8.88 -34.47 25.18
N GLU A 383 -9.88 -33.60 25.23
CA GLU A 383 -11.19 -33.87 24.63
C GLU A 383 -11.19 -33.58 23.13
N ARG A 384 -11.95 -34.40 22.40
CA ARG A 384 -12.32 -34.10 21.02
C ARG A 384 -13.37 -33.01 20.98
N ARG A 385 -13.30 -32.19 19.95
CA ARG A 385 -14.27 -31.14 19.66
C ARG A 385 -15.35 -31.71 18.73
N PHE A 386 -16.59 -31.38 19.05
CA PHE A 386 -17.76 -31.74 18.27
C PHE A 386 -18.48 -30.46 17.89
N VAL A 387 -18.90 -30.35 16.62
CA VAL A 387 -19.70 -29.23 16.14
C VAL A 387 -21.05 -29.79 15.67
N PRO A 388 -22.20 -29.27 16.16
CA PRO A 388 -23.51 -29.69 15.66
C PRO A 388 -23.60 -29.55 14.15
N GLY A 389 -24.01 -30.62 13.47
CA GLY A 389 -23.95 -30.71 12.01
C GLY A 389 -22.73 -31.46 11.46
N ASP A 390 -21.74 -31.80 12.29
CA ASP A 390 -20.67 -32.74 11.93
C ASP A 390 -21.26 -34.11 11.58
N TYR A 391 -20.75 -34.75 10.53
CA TYR A 391 -21.18 -36.09 10.16
C TYR A 391 -20.09 -36.90 9.46
N TRP A 392 -20.28 -38.21 9.44
CA TRP A 392 -19.45 -39.17 8.73
C TRP A 392 -20.33 -40.03 7.84
N LEU A 393 -19.81 -40.40 6.67
CA LEU A 393 -20.51 -41.24 5.71
C LEU A 393 -19.69 -42.50 5.39
N ALA A 394 -20.38 -43.64 5.31
CA ALA A 394 -19.78 -44.91 4.91
C ALA A 394 -20.69 -45.64 3.90
N ALA A 395 -20.14 -45.93 2.73
CA ALA A 395 -20.83 -46.73 1.73
C ALA A 395 -20.82 -48.20 2.16
N VAL A 396 -22.00 -48.75 2.45
CA VAL A 396 -22.19 -50.16 2.79
C VAL A 396 -22.68 -50.90 1.53
N ARG A 397 -22.11 -52.08 1.27
CA ARG A 397 -22.39 -52.87 0.06
C ARG A 397 -22.54 -54.34 0.42
N GLU A 398 -23.35 -55.05 -0.36
CA GLU A 398 -23.60 -56.50 -0.18
C GLU A 398 -22.34 -57.37 -0.20
N GLN A 399 -21.31 -56.93 -0.92
CA GLN A 399 -20.03 -57.63 -1.00
C GLN A 399 -19.16 -57.50 0.25
N HIS A 400 -19.49 -56.61 1.19
CA HIS A 400 -18.71 -56.45 2.41
C HIS A 400 -19.02 -57.59 3.37
N ALA A 401 -18.00 -58.40 3.65
CA ALA A 401 -18.10 -59.48 4.63
C ALA A 401 -18.14 -58.92 6.06
N SER A 402 -18.59 -59.74 6.99
CA SER A 402 -18.50 -59.49 8.42
C SER A 402 -17.07 -59.12 8.85
N GLY A 403 -16.92 -58.11 9.73
CA GLY A 403 -15.63 -57.58 10.16
C GLY A 403 -14.94 -56.63 9.17
N THR A 404 -15.52 -56.38 7.97
CA THR A 404 -14.95 -55.44 7.00
C THR A 404 -14.90 -54.03 7.60
N VAL A 405 -13.70 -53.44 7.66
CA VAL A 405 -13.51 -52.04 8.04
C VAL A 405 -13.98 -51.14 6.91
N LEU A 406 -14.98 -50.30 7.20
CA LEU A 406 -15.57 -49.34 6.26
C LEU A 406 -14.92 -47.96 6.39
N LEU A 407 -14.62 -47.56 7.63
CA LEU A 407 -13.89 -46.34 7.95
C LEU A 407 -12.85 -46.65 9.02
N GLU A 408 -11.66 -46.08 8.87
CA GLU A 408 -10.57 -46.20 9.83
C GLU A 408 -10.14 -44.80 10.27
N ARG A 409 -10.48 -44.43 11.51
CA ARG A 409 -10.12 -43.14 12.13
C ARG A 409 -10.39 -41.94 11.21
N ALA A 410 -11.55 -41.94 10.55
CA ALA A 410 -11.94 -40.91 9.60
C ALA A 410 -12.35 -39.62 10.32
N ARG A 411 -11.94 -38.47 9.79
CA ARG A 411 -12.41 -37.15 10.23
C ARG A 411 -13.85 -36.90 9.76
N PRO A 412 -14.61 -36.02 10.45
CA PRO A 412 -15.93 -35.63 9.98
C PRO A 412 -15.84 -34.95 8.60
N HIS A 413 -16.88 -35.15 7.79
CA HIS A 413 -17.15 -34.39 6.57
C HIS A 413 -18.12 -33.23 6.86
N GLY A 414 -18.22 -32.83 8.14
CA GLY A 414 -19.15 -31.85 8.67
C GLY A 414 -19.18 -30.53 7.92
N ILE A 415 -20.16 -29.70 8.29
CA ILE A 415 -20.23 -28.33 7.78
C ILE A 415 -18.97 -27.59 8.25
N GLU A 416 -18.22 -27.04 7.32
CA GLU A 416 -17.09 -26.18 7.63
C GLU A 416 -17.57 -24.74 7.77
N HIS A 417 -17.37 -24.18 8.97
CA HIS A 417 -17.72 -22.80 9.29
C HIS A 417 -16.51 -21.88 9.11
N HIS A 418 -16.76 -20.71 8.55
CA HIS A 418 -15.76 -19.69 8.26
C HIS A 418 -16.15 -18.40 8.97
N TYR A 419 -15.25 -17.90 9.81
CA TYR A 419 -15.53 -16.77 10.68
C TYR A 419 -14.77 -15.52 10.25
N MET A 420 -15.45 -14.39 10.22
CA MET A 420 -14.86 -13.08 10.00
C MET A 420 -15.36 -12.11 11.07
N LEU A 421 -14.46 -11.53 11.86
CA LEU A 421 -14.78 -10.41 12.74
C LEU A 421 -15.42 -9.28 11.93
N LEU A 422 -16.36 -8.49 12.47
CA LEU A 422 -16.96 -7.35 11.75
C LEU A 422 -16.91 -6.03 12.53
N ALA A 423 -17.24 -6.06 13.82
CA ALA A 423 -17.31 -4.86 14.64
C ALA A 423 -17.10 -5.19 16.13
N ASP A 424 -16.64 -4.19 16.89
CA ASP A 424 -16.63 -4.23 18.35
C ASP A 424 -17.61 -3.20 18.89
N VAL A 425 -18.33 -3.55 19.96
CA VAL A 425 -19.33 -2.69 20.60
C VAL A 425 -18.99 -2.53 22.08
N ASP A 426 -18.64 -1.31 22.48
CA ASP A 426 -18.36 -0.92 23.88
C ASP A 426 -19.03 0.44 24.17
N GLY A 427 -20.37 0.42 24.27
CA GLY A 427 -21.21 1.63 24.34
C GLY A 427 -21.33 2.40 23.01
N ASN A 428 -20.30 2.36 22.17
CA ASN A 428 -20.34 2.78 20.77
C ASN A 428 -20.02 1.60 19.86
N LEU A 429 -20.68 1.54 18.69
CA LEU A 429 -20.35 0.58 17.65
C LEU A 429 -19.15 1.11 16.85
N VAL A 430 -18.07 0.34 16.86
CA VAL A 430 -16.89 0.60 16.04
C VAL A 430 -16.86 -0.45 14.94
N SER A 431 -17.38 -0.09 13.75
CA SER A 431 -17.25 -0.91 12.56
C SER A 431 -15.77 -1.05 12.22
N ARG A 432 -15.29 -2.28 12.04
CA ARG A 432 -13.90 -2.49 11.64
C ARG A 432 -13.63 -2.03 10.20
N ALA A 433 -14.68 -1.92 9.38
CA ALA A 433 -14.62 -1.30 8.05
C ALA A 433 -14.28 0.20 8.11
N ASP A 434 -14.75 0.90 9.14
CA ASP A 434 -14.53 2.34 9.34
C ASP A 434 -13.34 2.64 10.26
N SER A 435 -12.84 1.64 10.97
CA SER A 435 -11.69 1.81 11.87
C SER A 435 -10.39 1.95 11.08
N ALA A 436 -9.41 2.66 11.65
CA ALA A 436 -8.06 2.81 11.08
C ALA A 436 -7.32 1.47 10.87
N SER A 437 -7.91 0.33 11.26
CA SER A 437 -7.39 -1.00 10.94
C SER A 437 -7.65 -1.35 9.46
N CYS A 438 -6.80 -0.84 8.60
CA CYS A 438 -6.02 -1.69 7.72
C CYS A 438 -6.77 -2.76 6.89
N GLY A 439 -7.32 -2.33 5.73
CA GLY A 439 -7.46 -3.07 4.46
C GLY A 439 -8.34 -4.33 4.37
N ARG A 440 -8.47 -5.15 5.41
CA ARG A 440 -9.22 -6.42 5.38
C ARG A 440 -10.72 -6.20 5.13
N TYR A 441 -11.24 -5.06 5.54
CA TYR A 441 -12.68 -4.78 5.56
C TYR A 441 -13.19 -3.91 4.41
N ALA A 442 -12.31 -3.47 3.50
CA ALA A 442 -12.68 -2.69 2.33
C ALA A 442 -11.72 -3.01 1.17
N PHE A 443 -12.02 -4.10 0.46
CA PHE A 443 -11.21 -4.68 -0.60
C PHE A 443 -11.62 -4.11 -1.98
N PRO A 444 -10.77 -3.29 -2.63
CA PRO A 444 -10.94 -2.95 -4.05
C PRO A 444 -10.55 -4.16 -4.92
N PRO A 445 -11.00 -4.23 -6.19
CA PRO A 445 -10.51 -5.27 -7.10
C PRO A 445 -8.98 -5.23 -7.20
N LEU A 446 -8.31 -6.38 -7.39
CA LEU A 446 -6.84 -6.48 -7.43
C LEU A 446 -6.17 -5.43 -8.33
N THR A 447 -6.80 -5.09 -9.46
CA THR A 447 -6.29 -4.09 -10.41
C THR A 447 -6.31 -2.65 -9.88
N ASN A 448 -6.96 -2.43 -8.74
CA ASN A 448 -7.19 -1.12 -8.12
C ASN A 448 -6.68 -1.07 -6.67
N ILE A 449 -5.81 -2.01 -6.28
CA ILE A 449 -5.08 -1.92 -5.01
C ILE A 449 -4.08 -0.76 -5.12
N THR A 450 -4.19 0.19 -4.20
CA THR A 450 -3.27 1.33 -4.05
C THR A 450 -2.50 1.19 -2.73
N ALA A 451 -1.44 1.99 -2.54
CA ALA A 451 -0.69 1.98 -1.28
C ALA A 451 -1.56 2.29 -0.05
N ALA A 452 -2.66 3.06 -0.21
CA ALA A 452 -3.58 3.35 0.88
C ALA A 452 -4.40 2.11 1.31
N GLY A 453 -4.59 1.15 0.40
CA GLY A 453 -5.28 -0.11 0.68
C GLY A 453 -4.37 -1.22 1.23
N VAL A 454 -3.06 -0.95 1.36
CA VAL A 454 -2.08 -1.95 1.81
C VAL A 454 -1.68 -1.67 3.25
N CYS A 455 -1.83 -2.69 4.09
CA CYS A 455 -1.44 -2.63 5.47
C CYS A 455 0.05 -2.44 5.68
N PHE A 456 0.38 -1.59 6.65
CA PHE A 456 1.75 -1.35 7.06
C PHE A 456 1.91 -1.72 8.54
N ASP A 457 2.68 -2.77 8.80
CA ASP A 457 3.12 -3.11 10.15
C ASP A 457 4.28 -2.18 10.52
N ASN A 458 4.00 -1.20 11.38
CA ASN A 458 4.96 -0.18 11.74
C ASN A 458 5.95 -0.68 12.79
N THR A 459 6.97 -1.41 12.34
CA THR A 459 8.05 -1.91 13.21
C THR A 459 9.05 -0.83 13.64
N CYS A 460 8.95 0.39 13.08
CA CYS A 460 9.84 1.50 13.40
C CYS A 460 9.05 2.82 13.45
N PRO A 461 8.29 3.04 14.54
CA PRO A 461 7.42 4.22 14.70
C PRO A 461 8.16 5.55 14.54
N ASP A 462 9.44 5.58 14.90
CA ASP A 462 10.28 6.77 14.81
C ASP A 462 10.55 7.17 13.35
N LEU A 463 10.68 6.20 12.43
CA LEU A 463 10.96 6.46 11.02
C LEU A 463 9.68 6.70 10.21
N PHE A 464 8.64 5.93 10.48
CA PHE A 464 7.41 5.94 9.68
C PHE A 464 6.27 6.73 10.31
N GLY A 465 6.45 7.28 11.52
CA GLY A 465 5.42 8.00 12.28
C GLY A 465 4.54 7.07 13.10
N ALA A 466 4.26 7.42 14.36
CA ALA A 466 3.55 6.53 15.31
C ALA A 466 2.11 6.18 14.89
N ASP A 467 1.43 7.08 14.16
CA ASP A 467 0.01 6.93 13.77
C ASP A 467 -0.16 6.35 12.34
N THR A 468 0.89 5.75 11.79
CA THR A 468 0.88 5.21 10.43
C THR A 468 0.21 3.85 10.35
N ASN A 469 -0.91 3.78 9.63
CA ASN A 469 -1.76 2.58 9.54
C ASN A 469 -1.67 1.86 8.19
N ASN A 470 -1.29 2.56 7.12
CA ASN A 470 -1.17 1.99 5.78
C ASN A 470 0.11 2.45 5.07
N LEU A 471 0.44 1.79 3.96
CA LEU A 471 1.67 2.06 3.21
C LEU A 471 1.69 3.48 2.63
N GLN A 472 0.53 4.06 2.26
CA GLN A 472 0.49 5.43 1.78
C GLN A 472 0.84 6.43 2.87
N ASP A 473 0.35 6.23 4.11
CA ASP A 473 0.71 7.06 5.26
C ASP A 473 2.22 6.97 5.52
N ALA A 474 2.79 5.75 5.47
CA ALA A 474 4.22 5.52 5.68
C ALA A 474 5.07 6.23 4.61
N LEU A 475 4.68 6.11 3.33
CA LEU A 475 5.36 6.79 2.22
C LEU A 475 5.22 8.31 2.34
N THR A 476 4.05 8.79 2.75
CA THR A 476 3.79 10.22 2.93
C THR A 476 4.63 10.79 4.08
N HIS A 477 4.73 10.07 5.19
CA HIS A 477 5.60 10.43 6.32
C HIS A 477 7.06 10.48 5.88
N LEU A 478 7.58 9.44 5.22
CA LEU A 478 8.94 9.43 4.69
C LEU A 478 9.22 10.58 3.72
N CYS A 479 8.27 10.93 2.85
CA CYS A 479 8.47 12.01 1.89
C CYS A 479 8.43 13.40 2.52
N ASN A 480 7.71 13.57 3.63
CA ASN A 480 7.49 14.88 4.25
C ASN A 480 8.46 15.16 5.39
N GLU A 481 8.84 14.14 6.16
CA GLU A 481 9.55 14.29 7.43
C GLU A 481 11.01 13.85 7.35
N LEU A 482 11.42 13.07 6.34
CA LEU A 482 12.80 12.60 6.23
C LEU A 482 13.71 13.71 5.67
N ASP A 483 14.59 14.25 6.52
CA ASP A 483 15.55 15.28 6.16
C ASP A 483 17.02 14.84 6.35
N ALA A 484 17.96 15.77 6.18
CA ALA A 484 19.39 15.47 6.26
C ALA A 484 19.88 15.15 7.70
N ALA A 485 19.11 15.49 8.74
CA ALA A 485 19.37 15.11 10.13
C ALA A 485 19.06 13.63 10.37
N ASP A 486 18.07 13.06 9.67
CA ASP A 486 17.66 11.67 9.85
C ASP A 486 18.59 10.65 9.15
N VAL A 487 19.54 11.13 8.34
CA VAL A 487 20.48 10.29 7.59
C VAL A 487 21.82 10.26 8.30
N ALA A 488 22.06 9.19 9.07
CA ALA A 488 23.35 8.92 9.69
C ALA A 488 24.43 8.62 8.63
N TYR A 489 25.61 9.25 8.78
CA TYR A 489 26.74 9.04 7.89
C TYR A 489 27.82 8.15 8.56
N LEU A 490 28.12 7.00 7.96
CA LEU A 490 29.19 6.12 8.44
C LEU A 490 30.55 6.61 7.94
N GLU A 491 31.51 6.77 8.85
CA GLU A 491 32.88 7.18 8.52
C GLU A 491 33.55 6.20 7.53
N PRO A 492 34.08 6.67 6.40
CA PRO A 492 34.97 5.87 5.58
C PRO A 492 36.34 5.71 6.27
N GLU A 493 36.89 4.49 6.29
CA GLU A 493 38.25 4.22 6.77
C GLU A 493 39.29 4.86 5.84
N CYS A 494 39.70 6.09 6.15
CA CYS A 494 40.79 6.75 5.46
C CYS A 494 42.15 6.30 6.04
N PRO A 495 43.11 5.86 5.22
CA PRO A 495 44.42 5.41 5.71
C PRO A 495 45.19 6.56 6.36
N ALA A 496 45.82 6.28 7.51
CA ALA A 496 46.51 7.25 8.38
C ALA A 496 47.67 8.04 7.72
N ASN A 497 48.07 7.69 6.50
CA ASN A 497 49.18 8.29 5.75
C ASN A 497 48.70 9.08 4.52
N ALA A 498 47.47 9.58 4.50
CA ALA A 498 47.03 10.48 3.44
C ALA A 498 47.90 11.76 3.44
N PRO A 499 48.52 12.15 2.30
CA PRO A 499 49.39 13.32 2.24
C PRO A 499 48.58 14.61 2.50
N ALA A 500 49.20 15.55 3.20
CA ALA A 500 48.63 16.73 3.87
C ALA A 500 47.55 17.54 3.12
N PRO A 501 46.68 18.24 3.88
CA PRO A 501 45.78 17.71 4.89
C PRO A 501 44.49 17.23 4.22
N SER A 502 43.97 16.07 4.64
CA SER A 502 42.61 15.68 4.29
C SER A 502 41.61 16.69 4.88
N LEU A 503 40.45 16.87 4.25
CA LEU A 503 39.37 17.71 4.77
C LEU A 503 39.08 17.39 6.25
N ARG A 504 39.19 16.10 6.62
CA ARG A 504 39.14 15.58 7.99
C ARG A 504 40.15 16.25 8.93
N ALA A 505 41.42 16.32 8.56
CA ALA A 505 42.47 16.92 9.40
C ALA A 505 42.31 18.44 9.57
N LEU A 506 41.74 19.13 8.57
CA LEU A 506 41.43 20.55 8.65
C LEU A 506 40.21 20.83 9.55
N LEU A 507 39.16 20.00 9.44
CA LEU A 507 37.95 20.10 10.26
C LEU A 507 38.22 19.76 11.74
N GLU A 508 38.98 18.68 12.03
CA GLU A 508 39.41 18.32 13.40
C GLU A 508 40.17 19.46 14.11
N SER A 509 41.02 20.20 13.38
CA SER A 509 41.83 21.29 13.96
C SER A 509 41.03 22.53 14.37
N LYS A 510 39.81 22.69 13.84
CA LYS A 510 38.95 23.87 14.07
C LYS A 510 37.74 23.58 14.93
N LEU A 511 37.27 22.33 14.94
CA LEU A 511 36.01 21.93 15.57
C LEU A 511 36.21 21.00 16.78
N GLY A 512 37.41 20.46 17.00
CA GLY A 512 37.75 19.57 18.13
C GLY A 512 37.98 18.11 17.70
N PRO A 513 38.45 17.24 18.62
CA PRO A 513 38.61 15.82 18.34
C PRO A 513 37.24 15.12 18.27
N GLY A 514 36.86 14.69 17.07
CA GLY A 514 35.51 14.19 16.75
C GLY A 514 34.88 15.11 15.71
N TRP A 515 34.42 14.54 14.60
CA TRP A 515 33.62 15.29 13.64
C TRP A 515 32.38 15.88 14.32
N PRO A 516 31.84 17.01 13.83
CA PRO A 516 30.99 17.83 14.64
C PRO A 516 29.63 17.14 14.78
N ASP A 517 29.38 16.64 15.97
CA ASP A 517 28.06 16.62 16.54
C ASP A 517 27.78 18.07 16.99
N VAL A 518 27.24 18.88 16.06
CA VAL A 518 27.11 20.34 16.26
C VAL A 518 26.10 20.64 17.37
N ASP A 519 25.16 19.74 17.60
CA ASP A 519 24.08 19.81 18.57
C ASP A 519 24.29 18.96 19.84
N ASP A 520 25.41 18.22 19.94
CA ASP A 520 25.89 17.47 21.12
C ASP A 520 24.94 16.29 21.49
N ASP A 521 24.35 15.62 20.49
CA ASP A 521 23.37 14.53 20.61
C ASP A 521 23.97 13.10 20.61
N GLY A 522 25.26 12.98 20.33
CA GLY A 522 26.05 11.75 20.29
C GLY A 522 26.15 11.08 18.92
N LEU A 523 25.58 11.66 17.86
CA LEU A 523 25.62 11.18 16.48
C LEU A 523 26.17 12.28 15.54
N SER A 524 26.65 11.90 14.34
CA SER A 524 27.04 12.87 13.31
C SER A 524 26.16 12.68 12.08
N THR A 525 25.32 13.67 11.80
CA THR A 525 24.37 13.65 10.68
C THR A 525 24.96 14.29 9.43
N VAL A 526 24.35 14.06 8.26
CA VAL A 526 24.76 14.76 7.02
C VAL A 526 24.59 16.27 7.16
N LYS A 527 23.59 16.71 7.93
CA LYS A 527 23.35 18.12 8.21
C LYS A 527 24.51 18.76 8.97
N ASP A 528 25.04 18.09 10.00
CA ASP A 528 26.16 18.62 10.79
C ASP A 528 27.43 18.81 9.96
N VAL A 529 27.68 17.87 9.05
CA VAL A 529 28.78 17.95 8.09
C VAL A 529 28.62 19.16 7.18
N LEU A 530 27.42 19.37 6.63
CA LEU A 530 27.16 20.48 5.72
C LEU A 530 27.24 21.83 6.44
N ASP A 531 26.68 21.95 7.64
CA ASP A 531 26.71 23.17 8.44
C ASP A 531 28.15 23.54 8.83
N ALA A 532 28.96 22.56 9.22
CA ALA A 532 30.36 22.76 9.52
C ALA A 532 31.18 23.19 8.28
N LEU A 533 30.93 22.59 7.11
CA LEU A 533 31.60 22.96 5.87
C LEU A 533 31.23 24.38 5.43
N LEU A 534 29.95 24.74 5.47
CA LEU A 534 29.46 26.04 5.00
C LEU A 534 29.84 27.19 5.95
N CYS A 535 29.88 26.94 7.26
CA CYS A 535 30.17 28.00 8.24
C CYS A 535 31.66 28.23 8.49
N HIS A 536 32.54 27.27 8.17
CA HIS A 536 33.95 27.32 8.59
C HIS A 536 34.99 27.15 7.48
N LEU A 537 34.60 26.95 6.21
CA LEU A 537 35.55 26.95 5.09
C LEU A 537 36.06 28.36 4.80
N ASP A 538 37.38 28.53 4.96
CA ASP A 538 38.12 29.74 4.60
C ASP A 538 39.15 29.37 3.54
N ALA A 539 39.19 30.13 2.44
CA ALA A 539 40.15 29.93 1.36
C ALA A 539 41.61 29.97 1.86
N ALA A 540 41.89 30.65 2.98
CA ALA A 540 43.21 30.69 3.60
C ALA A 540 43.70 29.33 4.12
N ARG A 541 42.79 28.37 4.31
CA ARG A 541 43.06 27.05 4.88
C ARG A 541 42.78 25.90 3.91
N LEU A 542 42.18 26.20 2.76
CA LEU A 542 41.98 25.22 1.70
C LEU A 542 43.33 24.89 1.06
N PRO A 543 43.78 23.62 1.08
CA PRO A 543 45.05 23.24 0.52
C PRO A 543 44.96 23.35 -1.00
N PHE A 544 45.96 23.97 -1.60
CA PHE A 544 46.11 24.09 -3.03
C PHE A 544 47.35 23.30 -3.44
N ASP A 545 47.17 22.34 -4.34
CA ASP A 545 48.28 21.59 -4.91
C ASP A 545 48.74 22.27 -6.22
N PRO A 546 49.89 22.97 -6.21
CA PRO A 546 50.43 23.61 -7.40
C PRO A 546 51.14 22.63 -8.35
N ALA A 547 51.34 21.35 -7.97
CA ALA A 547 52.12 20.39 -8.76
C ALA A 547 51.61 20.18 -10.20
N PRO A 548 50.29 20.11 -10.49
CA PRO A 548 49.79 20.01 -11.86
C PRO A 548 49.97 21.28 -12.68
N LEU A 549 50.18 22.43 -12.03
CA LEU A 549 50.24 23.76 -12.63
C LEU A 549 51.64 24.39 -12.50
N GLN A 550 52.66 23.60 -12.17
CA GLN A 550 54.01 24.05 -11.86
C GLN A 550 54.62 24.93 -12.95
N ALA A 551 54.38 24.59 -14.23
CA ALA A 551 54.87 25.36 -15.37
C ALA A 551 54.27 26.77 -15.46
N ARG A 552 53.02 26.97 -15.00
CA ARG A 552 52.38 28.30 -15.00
C ARG A 552 52.94 29.19 -13.90
N TRP A 553 53.27 28.61 -12.74
CA TRP A 553 53.89 29.33 -11.64
C TRP A 553 55.37 29.66 -11.92
N GLN A 554 56.07 28.83 -12.69
CA GLN A 554 57.44 29.11 -13.17
C GLN A 554 57.53 30.26 -14.18
N ALA A 555 56.42 30.62 -14.84
CA ALA A 555 56.37 31.74 -15.78
C ALA A 555 56.34 33.12 -15.08
N ILE A 556 56.30 33.14 -13.74
CA ILE A 556 56.28 34.35 -12.92
C ILE A 556 57.68 34.53 -12.32
N VAL A 557 58.34 35.66 -12.59
CA VAL A 557 59.75 35.93 -12.29
C VAL A 557 60.04 35.96 -10.78
N ASP A 558 59.10 36.45 -9.97
CA ASP A 558 59.23 36.64 -8.51
C ASP A 558 58.54 35.56 -7.66
N ALA A 559 58.12 34.44 -8.27
CA ALA A 559 57.47 33.34 -7.57
C ALA A 559 58.47 32.51 -6.72
N GLY A 560 58.95 33.08 -5.61
CA GLY A 560 59.92 32.42 -4.73
C GLY A 560 59.45 31.07 -4.17
N THR A 561 58.25 31.00 -3.61
CA THR A 561 57.65 29.78 -3.04
C THR A 561 56.26 29.52 -3.61
N LEU A 562 56.00 28.28 -4.05
CA LEU A 562 54.69 27.89 -4.60
C LEU A 562 53.58 28.03 -3.54
N PRO A 563 52.38 28.55 -3.91
CA PRO A 563 51.27 28.67 -2.98
C PRO A 563 50.81 27.27 -2.54
N THR A 564 50.61 27.08 -1.23
CA THR A 564 50.12 25.82 -0.65
C THR A 564 48.66 25.91 -0.21
N THR A 565 48.06 27.11 -0.27
CA THR A 565 46.63 27.33 0.00
C THR A 565 45.94 28.09 -1.13
N ALA A 566 44.63 27.92 -1.24
CA ALA A 566 43.82 28.57 -2.28
C ALA A 566 43.87 30.10 -2.17
N GLN A 567 43.85 30.66 -0.95
CA GLN A 567 44.00 32.10 -0.76
C GLN A 567 45.37 32.61 -1.19
N GLN A 568 46.45 31.87 -0.92
CA GLN A 568 47.78 32.27 -1.39
C GLN A 568 47.84 32.30 -2.92
N ALA A 569 47.27 31.28 -3.58
CA ALA A 569 47.20 31.26 -5.04
C ALA A 569 46.37 32.44 -5.60
N ILE A 570 45.25 32.77 -4.96
CA ILE A 570 44.41 33.92 -5.34
C ILE A 570 45.14 35.24 -5.10
N ASP A 571 45.77 35.43 -3.94
CA ASP A 571 46.47 36.68 -3.60
C ASP A 571 47.67 36.91 -4.53
N THR A 572 48.46 35.87 -4.85
CA THR A 572 49.55 35.97 -5.83
C THR A 572 49.04 36.33 -7.23
N LEU A 573 47.88 35.81 -7.66
CA LEU A 573 47.32 36.14 -8.98
C LEU A 573 46.63 37.51 -9.01
N ALA A 574 46.10 37.99 -7.88
CA ALA A 574 45.22 39.15 -7.83
C ALA A 574 45.91 40.46 -7.38
N ARG A 575 46.97 40.39 -6.56
CA ARG A 575 47.69 41.59 -6.08
C ARG A 575 49.07 41.80 -6.72
N ASP A 576 49.78 40.72 -7.04
CA ASP A 576 51.20 40.76 -7.38
C ASP A 576 51.49 40.19 -8.78
N LEU A 577 50.54 40.28 -9.71
CA LEU A 577 50.73 39.86 -11.09
C LEU A 577 50.53 41.04 -12.03
N ASP A 578 51.61 41.78 -12.28
CA ASP A 578 51.66 42.75 -13.37
C ASP A 578 52.56 42.26 -14.52
N ALA A 579 52.76 43.10 -15.54
CA ALA A 579 53.54 42.69 -16.71
C ALA A 579 55.05 42.60 -16.42
N ASP A 580 55.57 43.23 -15.36
CA ASP A 580 56.97 43.10 -14.93
C ASP A 580 57.23 41.71 -14.34
N ASP A 581 56.20 41.06 -13.78
CA ASP A 581 56.31 39.76 -13.15
C ASP A 581 56.24 38.59 -14.13
N ILE A 582 55.78 38.79 -15.37
CA ILE A 582 55.61 37.72 -16.36
C ILE A 582 56.87 37.58 -17.20
N ALA A 583 57.50 36.40 -17.15
CA ALA A 583 58.69 36.10 -17.92
C ALA A 583 58.39 36.09 -19.43
N LEU A 584 59.24 36.75 -20.22
CA LEU A 584 59.16 36.67 -21.67
C LEU A 584 59.78 35.35 -22.16
N ASP A 585 59.05 34.57 -22.96
CA ASP A 585 59.58 33.33 -23.53
C ASP A 585 60.67 33.61 -24.57
N LYS A 586 61.93 33.51 -24.13
CA LYS A 586 63.11 33.69 -24.98
C LYS A 586 63.35 32.56 -25.97
N SER A 587 62.65 31.44 -25.83
CA SER A 587 62.74 30.33 -26.80
C SER A 587 61.88 30.57 -28.04
N ASP A 588 60.99 31.58 -28.02
CA ASP A 588 60.18 31.95 -29.18
C ASP A 588 61.04 32.65 -30.26
N THR A 589 61.36 31.87 -31.29
CA THR A 589 62.15 32.32 -32.45
C THR A 589 61.48 33.40 -33.30
N SER A 590 60.19 33.71 -33.07
CA SER A 590 59.46 34.75 -33.78
C SER A 590 59.63 36.16 -33.18
N LEU A 591 60.20 36.27 -31.98
CA LEU A 591 60.51 37.55 -31.35
C LEU A 591 61.54 38.34 -32.17
N CYS A 592 61.32 39.65 -32.34
CA CYS A 592 62.25 40.49 -33.07
C CYS A 592 63.58 40.68 -32.30
N ALA A 593 64.65 41.02 -33.02
CA ALA A 593 65.99 41.10 -32.44
C ALA A 593 66.09 42.03 -31.21
N ALA A 594 65.28 43.08 -31.15
CA ALA A 594 65.22 44.00 -30.00
C ALA A 594 64.66 43.32 -28.73
N LEU A 595 63.70 42.40 -28.90
CA LEU A 595 63.09 41.65 -27.79
C LEU A 595 63.85 40.39 -27.41
N GLN A 596 64.80 39.92 -28.25
CA GLN A 596 65.71 38.83 -27.90
C GLN A 596 66.91 39.27 -27.06
N ALA A 597 67.10 40.57 -26.81
CA ALA A 597 68.16 41.07 -25.95
C ALA A 597 68.06 40.48 -24.52
N ASN A 598 69.19 40.16 -23.91
CA ASN A 598 69.26 39.58 -22.56
C ASN A 598 68.73 40.53 -21.47
N GLU A 599 68.69 41.83 -21.75
CA GLU A 599 68.23 42.87 -20.82
C GLU A 599 66.70 42.96 -20.71
N VAL A 600 65.97 42.35 -21.65
CA VAL A 600 64.50 42.30 -21.66
C VAL A 600 64.10 40.99 -21.00
N VAL A 601 63.64 40.98 -19.75
CA VAL A 601 63.36 39.70 -19.05
C VAL A 601 61.86 39.48 -18.87
N SER A 602 61.10 40.57 -18.68
CA SER A 602 59.66 40.53 -18.50
C SER A 602 58.87 40.94 -19.75
N VAL A 603 57.56 40.68 -19.72
CA VAL A 603 56.62 41.20 -20.72
C VAL A 603 56.58 42.73 -20.70
N GLN A 604 56.71 43.37 -19.54
CA GLN A 604 56.74 44.82 -19.42
C GLN A 604 58.04 45.43 -19.97
N ASP A 605 59.19 44.76 -19.82
CA ASP A 605 60.43 45.17 -20.52
C ASP A 605 60.25 45.11 -22.04
N ALA A 606 59.54 44.08 -22.52
CA ALA A 606 59.24 43.92 -23.94
C ALA A 606 58.30 45.03 -24.44
N LEU A 607 57.25 45.34 -23.68
CA LEU A 607 56.34 46.45 -23.96
C LEU A 607 57.07 47.80 -23.94
N ASN A 608 57.93 48.05 -22.96
CA ASN A 608 58.74 49.27 -22.87
C ASN A 608 59.69 49.40 -24.08
N THR A 609 60.27 48.29 -24.53
CA THR A 609 61.13 48.23 -25.71
C THR A 609 60.34 48.45 -27.00
N LEU A 610 59.14 47.88 -27.11
CA LEU A 610 58.23 48.06 -28.25
C LEU A 610 57.66 49.48 -28.33
N CYS A 611 57.25 50.06 -27.20
CA CYS A 611 56.77 51.45 -27.10
C CYS A 611 57.83 52.46 -27.56
N ARG A 612 59.11 52.17 -27.35
CA ARG A 612 60.23 52.99 -27.85
C ARG A 612 60.50 52.78 -29.36
N SER A 613 59.88 51.79 -29.99
CA SER A 613 60.13 51.35 -31.38
C SER A 613 58.96 51.59 -32.36
N SER A 614 58.05 52.52 -32.03
CA SER A 614 56.74 52.70 -32.65
C SER A 614 56.70 52.82 -34.19
N ALA A 615 56.08 51.82 -34.84
CA ALA A 615 55.59 51.86 -36.21
C ALA A 615 54.26 51.09 -36.36
N GLY A 616 53.13 51.80 -36.56
CA GLY A 616 51.90 51.29 -37.20
C GLY A 616 50.58 51.34 -36.41
N GLY A 617 49.72 52.35 -36.65
CA GLY A 617 48.29 52.38 -36.26
C GLY A 617 47.78 53.70 -35.66
N CYS A 618 47.82 54.81 -36.41
CA CYS A 618 47.72 56.18 -35.88
C CYS A 618 46.30 56.65 -35.50
N ALA A 619 45.91 56.48 -34.23
CA ALA A 619 45.07 57.48 -33.57
C ALA A 619 45.99 58.44 -32.83
N HIS A 620 45.93 59.74 -33.15
CA HIS A 620 46.77 60.72 -32.47
C HIS A 620 46.12 61.11 -31.15
N THR A 621 46.88 60.99 -30.06
CA THR A 621 46.41 61.42 -28.75
C THR A 621 46.47 62.94 -28.65
N VAL A 622 45.43 63.58 -28.13
CA VAL A 622 45.39 65.04 -27.95
C VAL A 622 45.10 65.35 -26.49
N GLY A 623 45.96 66.17 -25.87
CA GLY A 623 45.91 66.53 -24.46
C GLY A 623 47.28 66.56 -23.81
N GLU A 624 47.34 66.87 -22.52
CA GLU A 624 48.58 66.89 -21.75
C GLU A 624 49.25 65.50 -21.79
N GLY A 625 50.46 65.42 -22.35
CA GLY A 625 51.19 64.15 -22.57
C GLY A 625 50.79 63.36 -23.83
N GLY A 626 49.91 63.90 -24.68
CA GLY A 626 49.53 63.29 -25.96
C GLY A 626 50.45 63.62 -27.15
N SER A 627 50.12 63.07 -28.31
CA SER A 627 50.78 63.34 -29.61
C SER A 627 50.70 64.82 -30.01
N PHE A 628 49.62 65.51 -29.61
CA PHE A 628 49.46 66.95 -29.76
C PHE A 628 48.98 67.55 -28.43
N ALA A 629 49.53 68.71 -28.04
CA ALA A 629 49.16 69.36 -26.79
C ALA A 629 47.77 70.01 -26.84
N THR A 630 47.31 70.44 -28.02
CA THR A 630 46.00 71.07 -28.21
C THR A 630 45.30 70.57 -29.48
N LEU A 631 43.97 70.66 -29.50
CA LEU A 631 43.16 70.35 -30.69
C LEU A 631 43.53 71.22 -31.89
N ASP A 632 43.76 72.52 -31.66
CA ASP A 632 44.17 73.44 -32.73
C ASP A 632 45.49 72.99 -33.38
N GLN A 633 46.46 72.51 -32.60
CA GLN A 633 47.72 71.96 -33.11
C GLN A 633 47.51 70.66 -33.90
N ALA A 634 46.64 69.77 -33.41
CA ALA A 634 46.33 68.51 -34.09
C ALA A 634 45.70 68.77 -35.47
N PHE A 635 44.68 69.62 -35.55
CA PHE A 635 44.05 69.96 -36.82
C PHE A 635 44.98 70.72 -37.78
N GLN A 636 45.85 71.59 -37.26
CA GLN A 636 46.84 72.28 -38.09
C GLN A 636 47.90 71.32 -38.66
N ALA A 637 48.39 70.39 -37.85
CA ALA A 637 49.40 69.41 -38.26
C ALA A 637 48.84 68.38 -39.25
N LEU A 638 47.55 68.03 -39.12
CA LEU A 638 46.86 67.03 -39.92
C LEU A 638 46.02 67.63 -41.07
N ALA A 639 46.16 68.93 -41.36
CA ALA A 639 45.33 69.62 -42.35
C ALA A 639 45.42 69.04 -43.78
N GLY A 640 46.48 68.28 -44.10
CA GLY A 640 46.65 67.59 -45.38
C GLY A 640 46.07 66.16 -45.43
N GLU A 641 45.62 65.63 -44.31
CA GLU A 641 45.10 64.25 -44.20
C GLU A 641 43.61 64.17 -44.53
N ARG A 642 43.20 63.06 -45.14
CA ARG A 642 41.78 62.77 -45.42
C ARG A 642 41.09 61.98 -44.32
N PHE A 643 41.86 61.30 -43.48
CA PHE A 643 41.39 60.48 -42.37
C PHE A 643 42.03 60.99 -41.09
N ILE A 644 41.23 61.59 -40.22
CA ILE A 644 41.71 62.09 -38.93
C ILE A 644 41.03 61.30 -37.82
N ALA A 645 41.84 60.58 -37.04
CA ALA A 645 41.41 59.87 -35.83
C ALA A 645 42.13 60.46 -34.63
N LEU A 646 41.39 61.15 -33.76
CA LEU A 646 41.91 61.77 -32.54
C LEU A 646 41.35 61.08 -31.31
N CYS A 647 42.25 60.66 -30.42
CA CYS A 647 41.92 60.17 -29.10
C CYS A 647 42.18 61.28 -28.08
N LEU A 648 41.11 61.88 -27.57
CA LEU A 648 41.20 62.98 -26.62
C LEU A 648 41.42 62.43 -25.22
N LEU A 649 42.54 62.80 -24.60
CA LEU A 649 42.83 62.48 -23.20
C LEU A 649 41.87 63.26 -22.28
N ALA A 650 41.72 62.79 -21.04
CA ALA A 650 40.86 63.45 -20.06
C ALA A 650 41.30 64.91 -19.83
N GLY A 651 40.35 65.85 -19.84
CA GLY A 651 40.61 67.28 -19.72
C GLY A 651 39.67 68.15 -20.55
N GLU A 652 39.85 69.47 -20.44
CA GLU A 652 39.15 70.48 -21.23
C GLU A 652 40.01 70.91 -22.42
N HIS A 653 39.55 70.59 -23.63
CA HIS A 653 40.21 70.89 -24.90
C HIS A 653 39.55 72.11 -25.54
N LEU A 654 40.30 73.19 -25.71
CA LEU A 654 39.81 74.39 -26.38
C LEU A 654 40.00 74.25 -27.90
N LEU A 655 38.93 74.48 -28.66
CA LEU A 655 38.99 74.69 -30.11
C LEU A 655 38.79 76.18 -30.38
N SER A 656 39.86 76.84 -30.81
CA SER A 656 39.90 78.29 -30.94
C SER A 656 39.69 78.75 -32.38
N ALA A 657 40.14 77.96 -33.37
CA ALA A 657 40.04 78.27 -34.79
C ALA A 657 38.97 77.41 -35.50
N PRO A 658 38.25 77.96 -36.50
CA PRO A 658 37.30 77.17 -37.27
C PRO A 658 37.99 76.15 -38.18
N VAL A 659 37.39 74.97 -38.28
CA VAL A 659 37.90 73.80 -39.03
C VAL A 659 37.06 73.52 -40.29
N ASP A 660 36.22 74.47 -40.68
CA ASP A 660 35.18 74.34 -41.70
C ASP A 660 35.73 74.12 -43.13
N ASP A 661 37.01 74.47 -43.36
CA ASP A 661 37.70 74.38 -44.66
C ASP A 661 38.42 73.04 -44.90
N LEU A 662 38.38 72.10 -43.94
CA LEU A 662 39.04 70.80 -44.07
C LEU A 662 38.19 69.83 -44.93
N ALA A 663 38.77 69.34 -46.02
CA ALA A 663 38.13 68.37 -46.92
C ALA A 663 38.32 66.92 -46.43
N LEU A 664 37.65 66.55 -45.33
CA LEU A 664 37.81 65.25 -44.66
C LEU A 664 36.88 64.17 -45.22
N SER A 665 37.43 62.97 -45.45
CA SER A 665 36.64 61.76 -45.71
C SER A 665 36.09 61.16 -44.42
N THR A 666 36.93 61.06 -43.38
CA THR A 666 36.49 60.60 -42.06
C THR A 666 37.07 61.48 -40.96
N LEU A 667 36.20 61.94 -40.05
CA LEU A 667 36.60 62.56 -38.80
C LEU A 667 36.11 61.69 -37.63
N LYS A 668 37.05 61.09 -36.90
CA LYS A 668 36.77 60.33 -35.69
C LYS A 668 37.32 61.06 -34.47
N LEU A 669 36.41 61.42 -33.55
CA LEU A 669 36.73 61.98 -32.25
C LEU A 669 36.28 61.01 -31.17
N THR A 670 37.22 60.49 -30.39
CA THR A 670 36.95 59.58 -29.29
C THR A 670 37.50 60.17 -27.99
N GLY A 671 36.64 60.29 -26.97
CA GLY A 671 37.04 60.69 -25.62
C GLY A 671 37.08 59.51 -24.65
N GLY A 672 37.60 59.75 -23.44
CA GLY A 672 37.60 58.80 -22.33
C GLY A 672 36.32 58.80 -21.47
N GLY A 673 35.23 59.40 -21.95
CA GLY A 673 33.95 59.52 -21.24
C GLY A 673 33.39 60.96 -21.24
N SER A 674 32.07 61.10 -21.31
CA SER A 674 31.38 62.41 -21.36
C SER A 674 31.73 63.34 -20.19
N ASN A 675 32.00 62.80 -19.00
CA ASN A 675 32.43 63.61 -17.84
C ASN A 675 33.94 63.91 -17.82
N ALA A 676 34.75 63.08 -18.47
CA ALA A 676 36.21 63.14 -18.44
C ALA A 676 36.80 64.01 -19.56
N THR A 677 36.15 64.05 -20.74
CA THR A 677 36.66 64.75 -21.93
C THR A 677 35.68 65.82 -22.39
N ARG A 678 36.12 67.08 -22.43
CA ARG A 678 35.26 68.23 -22.78
C ARG A 678 35.90 69.09 -23.86
N ILE A 679 35.20 69.30 -24.97
CA ILE A 679 35.59 70.21 -26.04
C ILE A 679 34.85 71.53 -25.85
N ARG A 680 35.58 72.64 -25.79
CA ARG A 680 34.99 73.97 -25.66
C ARG A 680 35.16 74.80 -26.92
N LEU A 681 34.04 75.31 -27.41
CA LEU A 681 33.93 76.05 -28.67
C LEU A 681 33.85 77.56 -28.40
N ARG A 682 34.76 78.36 -28.99
CA ARG A 682 34.73 79.83 -28.91
C ARG A 682 33.79 80.54 -29.90
N GLY A 683 33.48 79.94 -31.05
CA GLY A 683 32.60 80.49 -32.09
C GLY A 683 31.51 79.52 -32.57
N ASP A 684 30.86 79.85 -33.68
CA ASP A 684 30.06 78.87 -34.44
C ASP A 684 31.03 78.05 -35.30
N TYR A 685 30.91 76.72 -35.23
CA TYR A 685 31.80 75.81 -35.95
C TYR A 685 31.00 74.79 -36.74
N VAL A 686 31.50 74.47 -37.94
CA VAL A 686 30.96 73.44 -38.82
C VAL A 686 31.94 72.28 -38.88
N LEU A 687 31.60 71.17 -38.23
CA LEU A 687 32.34 69.93 -38.36
C LEU A 687 31.91 69.25 -39.66
N ARG A 688 32.78 69.31 -40.68
CA ARG A 688 32.52 68.81 -42.04
C ARG A 688 33.35 67.57 -42.36
N ALA A 689 32.69 66.47 -42.73
CA ALA A 689 33.33 65.25 -43.25
C ALA A 689 32.32 64.39 -44.03
N ASP A 690 32.75 63.48 -44.90
CA ASP A 690 31.81 62.49 -45.48
C ASP A 690 31.24 61.55 -44.40
N GLU A 691 32.10 61.04 -43.52
CA GLU A 691 31.76 60.27 -42.32
C GLU A 691 32.28 60.95 -41.05
N LEU A 692 31.39 61.17 -40.08
CA LEU A 692 31.73 61.77 -38.79
C LEU A 692 31.34 60.83 -37.64
N ILE A 693 32.30 60.52 -36.78
CA ILE A 693 32.13 59.62 -35.63
C ILE A 693 32.55 60.37 -34.36
N MET A 694 31.63 60.47 -33.41
CA MET A 694 31.87 61.04 -32.08
C MET A 694 31.46 60.05 -31.00
N THR A 695 32.39 59.71 -30.10
CA THR A 695 32.14 58.80 -28.98
C THR A 695 32.67 59.36 -27.66
N ASP A 696 31.90 59.22 -26.59
CA ASP A 696 32.35 59.38 -25.20
C ASP A 696 32.97 60.75 -24.85
N LEU A 697 32.36 61.86 -25.28
CA LEU A 697 32.87 63.22 -25.02
C LEU A 697 31.76 64.27 -24.82
N THR A 698 32.11 65.42 -24.25
CA THR A 698 31.19 66.57 -24.13
C THR A 698 31.60 67.72 -25.06
N VAL A 699 30.65 68.35 -25.74
CA VAL A 699 30.86 69.58 -26.53
C VAL A 699 30.12 70.75 -25.90
N ILE A 700 30.84 71.84 -25.61
CA ILE A 700 30.34 73.01 -24.90
C ILE A 700 30.38 74.24 -25.82
N ALA A 701 29.20 74.75 -26.17
CA ALA A 701 29.02 75.95 -27.00
C ALA A 701 28.85 77.25 -26.18
N ALA A 702 29.35 78.36 -26.73
CA ALA A 702 29.19 79.71 -26.18
C ALA A 702 27.72 80.20 -26.20
N PRO A 703 27.36 81.28 -25.48
CA PRO A 703 25.98 81.76 -25.40
C PRO A 703 25.37 82.08 -26.77
N ASN A 704 24.14 81.61 -27.01
CA ASN A 704 23.40 81.77 -28.27
C ASN A 704 24.06 81.19 -29.55
N ARG A 705 25.13 80.40 -29.41
CA ARG A 705 25.83 79.75 -30.53
C ARG A 705 25.38 78.31 -30.73
N SER A 706 25.75 77.75 -31.87
CA SER A 706 25.36 76.39 -32.30
C SER A 706 26.54 75.60 -32.85
N VAL A 707 26.48 74.27 -32.69
CA VAL A 707 27.41 73.36 -33.36
C VAL A 707 26.74 72.81 -34.60
N VAL A 708 27.39 72.91 -35.75
CA VAL A 708 26.87 72.34 -37.00
C VAL A 708 27.63 71.07 -37.33
N ILE A 709 26.90 69.96 -37.49
CA ILE A 709 27.42 68.69 -37.98
C ILE A 709 27.00 68.58 -39.45
N GLU A 710 27.96 68.62 -40.35
CA GLU A 710 27.72 68.50 -41.79
C GLU A 710 28.41 67.25 -42.36
N ALA A 711 27.64 66.18 -42.51
CA ALA A 711 28.15 64.89 -43.00
C ALA A 711 27.12 64.10 -43.80
N GLN A 712 27.59 63.18 -44.66
CA GLN A 712 26.70 62.21 -45.32
C GLN A 712 26.25 61.13 -44.32
N ARG A 713 27.17 60.71 -43.43
CA ARG A 713 26.89 59.80 -42.32
C ARG A 713 27.47 60.34 -41.03
N ALA A 714 26.62 60.53 -40.03
CA ALA A 714 27.04 60.97 -38.70
C ALA A 714 26.62 59.93 -37.65
N SER A 715 27.59 59.41 -36.89
CA SER A 715 27.37 58.55 -35.73
C SER A 715 27.83 59.27 -34.47
N VAL A 716 26.88 59.51 -33.56
CA VAL A 716 27.13 60.18 -32.28
C VAL A 716 26.64 59.26 -31.17
N HIS A 717 27.56 58.82 -30.30
CA HIS A 717 27.27 57.87 -29.23
C HIS A 717 27.87 58.32 -27.89
N ALA A 718 27.09 58.22 -26.81
CA ALA A 718 27.53 58.55 -25.45
C ALA A 718 28.16 59.96 -25.29
N CYS A 719 27.70 60.91 -26.10
CA CYS A 719 28.15 62.30 -26.09
C CYS A 719 27.16 63.23 -25.38
N ARG A 720 27.68 64.28 -24.75
CA ARG A 720 26.86 65.35 -24.19
C ARG A 720 27.11 66.66 -24.93
N PHE A 721 26.04 67.39 -25.23
CA PHE A 721 26.15 68.75 -25.77
C PHE A 721 25.60 69.71 -24.72
N GLU A 722 26.36 70.78 -24.42
CA GLU A 722 25.99 71.82 -23.47
C GLU A 722 26.09 73.22 -24.11
N ARG A 723 25.15 74.12 -23.82
CA ARG A 723 25.22 75.54 -24.22
C ARG A 723 25.20 76.45 -23.01
N ILE A 724 26.19 77.32 -22.91
CA ILE A 724 26.33 78.28 -21.81
C ILE A 724 25.46 79.52 -22.11
N GLY A 725 24.13 79.43 -21.93
CA GLY A 725 23.18 80.55 -22.08
C GLY A 725 22.40 80.57 -23.40
N SER A 726 21.08 80.79 -23.32
CA SER A 726 20.15 80.79 -24.45
C SER A 726 19.11 81.91 -24.31
N ALA A 727 18.89 82.69 -25.37
CA ALA A 727 17.84 83.72 -25.47
C ALA A 727 16.66 83.25 -26.34
N ALA A 728 15.49 83.90 -26.19
CA ALA A 728 14.34 83.67 -27.07
C ALA A 728 14.72 84.04 -28.52
N GLY A 729 14.60 83.08 -29.44
CA GLY A 729 15.01 83.24 -30.84
C GLY A 729 16.45 82.83 -31.17
N ALA A 730 17.22 82.28 -30.21
CA ALA A 730 18.54 81.72 -30.50
C ALA A 730 18.47 80.50 -31.43
N ALA A 731 19.51 80.29 -32.25
CA ALA A 731 19.61 79.15 -33.16
C ALA A 731 19.53 77.81 -32.39
N PRO A 732 19.11 76.70 -33.04
CA PRO A 732 19.16 75.38 -32.45
C PRO A 732 20.57 75.06 -31.95
N MET A 733 20.67 74.43 -30.79
CA MET A 733 21.96 74.16 -30.13
C MET A 733 22.87 73.25 -30.94
N VAL A 734 22.28 72.24 -31.59
CA VAL A 734 22.95 71.39 -32.58
C VAL A 734 22.14 71.48 -33.86
N MET A 735 22.80 71.75 -34.98
CA MET A 735 22.21 71.72 -36.32
C MET A 735 22.89 70.61 -37.12
N VAL A 736 22.11 69.72 -37.74
CA VAL A 736 22.65 68.68 -38.62
C VAL A 736 22.28 69.02 -40.06
N ARG A 737 23.25 69.00 -40.96
CA ARG A 737 23.10 69.33 -42.39
C ARG A 737 23.69 68.21 -43.25
N GLY A 738 23.08 67.97 -44.41
CA GLY A 738 23.60 67.04 -45.42
C GLY A 738 23.47 67.66 -46.80
N ALA A 739 24.50 67.54 -47.65
CA ALA A 739 24.53 68.15 -48.98
C ALA A 739 23.56 67.50 -49.98
N ALA A 740 23.24 66.19 -49.81
CA ALA A 740 22.36 65.42 -50.71
C ALA A 740 21.42 64.43 -49.96
N GLY A 741 21.22 64.65 -48.66
CA GLY A 741 20.65 63.67 -47.72
C GLY A 741 21.70 63.23 -46.69
N ALA A 742 21.31 63.02 -45.43
CA ALA A 742 22.22 62.61 -44.35
C ALA A 742 21.58 61.48 -43.52
N GLU A 743 22.40 60.48 -43.17
CA GLU A 743 22.04 59.45 -42.19
C GLU A 743 22.61 59.84 -40.82
N LEU A 744 21.73 60.02 -39.82
CA LEU A 744 22.12 60.35 -38.45
C LEU A 744 21.79 59.20 -37.51
N ALA A 745 22.82 58.60 -36.91
CA ALA A 745 22.69 57.62 -35.84
C ALA A 745 23.05 58.27 -34.49
N TRP A 746 22.05 58.48 -33.64
CA TRP A 746 22.18 59.17 -32.35
C TRP A 746 21.77 58.23 -31.20
N ARG A 747 22.70 57.85 -30.30
CA ARG A 747 22.45 56.87 -29.22
C ARG A 747 23.08 57.31 -27.89
N GLU A 748 22.33 57.21 -26.80
CA GLU A 748 22.83 57.43 -25.42
C GLU A 748 23.43 58.84 -25.16
N ASN A 749 22.93 59.85 -25.86
CA ASN A 749 23.46 61.23 -25.78
C ASN A 749 22.54 62.15 -24.97
N GLU A 750 23.10 63.20 -24.36
CA GLU A 750 22.37 64.18 -23.56
C GLU A 750 22.51 65.61 -24.13
N LEU A 751 21.39 66.34 -24.23
CA LEU A 751 21.32 67.70 -24.77
C LEU A 751 20.81 68.66 -23.69
N LEU A 752 21.67 69.58 -23.22
CA LEU A 752 21.35 70.52 -22.14
C LEU A 752 21.49 71.98 -22.59
N ALA A 753 20.38 72.72 -22.54
CA ALA A 753 20.35 74.17 -22.74
C ALA A 753 19.99 74.86 -21.42
N ILE A 754 20.98 75.41 -20.72
CA ILE A 754 20.79 76.06 -19.41
C ILE A 754 20.76 77.57 -19.63
N ALA A 755 19.60 78.20 -19.42
CA ALA A 755 19.50 79.65 -19.28
C ALA A 755 19.98 80.02 -17.87
N ARG A 756 21.13 80.70 -17.77
CA ARG A 756 21.49 81.36 -16.51
C ARG A 756 20.60 82.59 -16.36
N PRO A 757 20.00 82.82 -15.18
CA PRO A 757 19.16 83.99 -14.93
C PRO A 757 19.90 85.31 -15.18
#